data_AF-A0AAJ7BG78-F1
#
_entry.id   AF-A0AAJ7BG78-F1
#
_cell.length_a   1.000
_cell.length_b   1.000
_cell.length_c   1.000
_cell.angle_alpha   90.00
_cell.angle_beta   90.00
_cell.angle_gamma   90.00
#
_symmetry.space_group_name_H-M   'P 1'
#
loop_
_entity.id
_entity.type
_entity.pdbx_description
1 polymer ?
#
loop_
_entity_poly.entity_id
_entity_poly.type
_entity_poly.pdbx_seq_one_letter_code
_entity_poly.pdbx_strand_id
1 'polypeptide(L)'
;MAVRVRLKMQCSAVALSFVVFVIVCGVDVVNGMFEHRHCSHQHPRPDEVIHGVHIEPAHEVKKRSVNQPLRILLWYDESVYRLKTEKFELINKTILPEAVHFWQSALMVRETKNTIRLNRKCETNQVFVKNQHTYCIDTCRETTMCGEVIVPEEHLDVCRTCNATGHECDEAKGSQAGPGIDGADFVFYVSAVQTERCHKGLTVAYAAHCQQEAALDRPIAGHANLCPESISTKPQELETLLSTVKHEILHALGFSVSLYAFYRDENGEPRTPRRSDTGKPALNEKLQTHQWSNDTIMTIIRRNWQVRDGAIERTMQMIVTPRVQEEVRAHFGCDTLEGAELEDQGEDGTALTHWEKRVFENEAMTGTHTQNPVYSRITLALMEDTGWYSANYSMAQELGWGRNLKCDFAMKSCKEWISSKSSRLSDEKGKKIHPFCNKVKQDPLQTECTDDRSSVALCNLVEHSQPLPKKYQNFDSIPHVPPGKERYYGGSVSLADYCPYIQEFTWRARNIVVRGSHCLYEENNPHPEKNFALEKYGTHSRCFDHTNQMWEERTCKHARQWQHWGSGCYQYKCEAGRLHIMVANYTYTCYHAGQEIAIRIMQNEWLHKGALICPPCKDICQAELKAQGQFCKVGDEHPPATYYHRDNLDCGSAGFIINLSLLMAMVVLPVVR
;
A
#
# COMPACT_ATOMS: atom_id res chain seq x y z
N MET A 1 -20.27 2.46 45.04
CA MET A 1 -19.05 2.99 45.67
C MET A 1 -18.37 3.92 44.68
N ALA A 2 -18.48 5.23 44.93
CA ALA A 2 -17.88 6.27 44.10
C ALA A 2 -16.45 6.54 44.57
N VAL A 3 -15.48 6.54 43.65
CA VAL A 3 -14.14 7.08 43.89
C VAL A 3 -13.90 8.21 42.90
N ARG A 4 -13.88 9.44 43.44
CA ARG A 4 -13.47 10.68 42.77
C ARG A 4 -11.96 10.63 42.51
N VAL A 5 -11.53 10.88 41.28
CA VAL A 5 -10.14 11.28 40.99
C VAL A 5 -10.15 12.77 40.61
N ARG A 6 -9.49 13.60 41.45
CA ARG A 6 -9.22 15.02 41.20
C ARG A 6 -7.97 15.14 40.32
N LEU A 7 -8.06 15.77 39.15
CA LEU A 7 -6.88 16.29 38.46
C LEU A 7 -6.51 17.66 39.06
N LYS A 8 -5.28 17.77 39.58
CA LYS A 8 -4.65 19.05 39.99
C LYS A 8 -4.03 19.71 38.75
N MET A 9 -4.41 20.94 38.46
CA MET A 9 -3.59 21.88 37.70
C MET A 9 -2.43 22.33 38.60
N GLN A 10 -1.19 22.11 38.17
CA GLN A 10 -0.01 22.76 38.76
C GLN A 10 0.55 23.74 37.73
N CYS A 11 0.17 25.01 37.86
CA CYS A 11 0.93 26.12 37.28
C CYS A 11 1.97 26.55 38.33
N SER A 12 3.24 26.33 38.05
CA SER A 12 4.32 26.93 38.85
C SER A 12 4.73 28.25 38.22
N ALA A 13 4.43 29.35 38.91
CA ALA A 13 4.96 30.68 38.62
C ALA A 13 6.29 30.86 39.34
N VAL A 14 7.32 31.29 38.60
CA VAL A 14 8.57 31.83 39.17
C VAL A 14 8.72 33.24 38.63
N ALA A 15 8.76 34.24 39.52
CA ALA A 15 9.20 35.61 39.27
C ALA A 15 10.58 35.76 39.95
N LEU A 16 11.60 36.46 39.45
CA LEU A 16 11.68 37.73 38.70
C LEU A 16 12.92 37.78 37.77
N SER A 17 12.83 38.65 36.75
CA SER A 17 13.90 39.38 36.04
C SER A 17 14.79 38.68 34.99
N PHE A 18 14.22 38.42 33.81
CA PHE A 18 14.54 39.05 32.51
C PHE A 18 13.65 38.37 31.47
N VAL A 19 12.82 39.15 30.78
CA VAL A 19 11.67 38.63 30.01
C VAL A 19 12.13 38.03 28.68
N VAL A 20 12.06 36.70 28.56
CA VAL A 20 11.81 36.00 27.29
C VAL A 20 10.58 35.11 27.52
N PHE A 21 9.43 35.53 27.00
CA PHE A 21 8.22 34.70 26.99
C PHE A 21 8.39 33.60 25.93
N VAL A 22 8.81 32.41 26.37
CA VAL A 22 8.70 31.19 25.57
C VAL A 22 7.29 30.63 25.80
N ILE A 23 6.38 30.86 24.86
CA ILE A 23 5.06 30.23 24.85
C ILE A 23 5.23 28.87 24.17
N VAL A 24 5.27 27.79 24.96
CA VAL A 24 5.18 26.42 24.46
C VAL A 24 3.70 26.03 24.42
N CYS A 25 3.07 26.10 23.24
CA CYS A 25 1.77 25.50 23.02
C CYS A 25 1.94 24.04 22.61
N GLY A 26 1.85 23.12 23.57
CA GLY A 26 1.76 21.69 23.28
C GLY A 26 0.39 21.33 22.70
N VAL A 27 0.38 20.69 21.54
CA VAL A 27 -0.79 19.96 21.03
C VAL A 27 -0.46 18.48 21.19
N ASP A 28 -1.22 17.76 21.99
CA ASP A 28 -1.14 16.30 22.06
C ASP A 28 -1.66 15.72 20.72
N VAL A 29 -0.74 15.49 19.77
CA VAL A 29 -0.99 14.89 18.44
C VAL A 29 -0.83 13.35 18.49
N VAL A 30 -0.58 12.77 19.67
CA VAL A 30 0.14 11.49 19.77
C VAL A 30 -0.69 10.24 19.45
N ASN A 31 -2.03 10.28 19.47
CA ASN A 31 -2.85 9.11 19.14
C ASN A 31 -3.34 9.14 17.69
N GLY A 32 -2.87 8.19 16.86
CA GLY A 32 -3.53 7.82 15.59
C GLY A 32 -2.80 8.12 14.28
N MET A 33 -1.47 8.31 14.25
CA MET A 33 -0.75 8.59 12.98
C MET A 33 -0.70 7.40 12.01
N PHE A 34 -0.82 6.16 12.52
CA PHE A 34 -0.81 4.93 11.73
C PHE A 34 -2.12 4.16 12.00
N GLU A 35 -3.14 4.39 11.17
CA GLU A 35 -4.31 3.53 11.10
C GLU A 35 -4.11 2.55 9.94
N HIS A 36 -4.05 1.26 10.25
CA HIS A 36 -3.93 0.21 9.26
C HIS A 36 -5.30 -0.44 9.05
N ARG A 37 -5.76 -0.46 7.80
CA ARG A 37 -6.94 -1.22 7.39
C ARG A 37 -6.45 -2.58 6.90
N HIS A 38 -6.80 -3.65 7.61
CA HIS A 38 -6.44 -5.01 7.23
C HIS A 38 -7.38 -5.49 6.12
N CYS A 39 -6.83 -6.15 5.10
CA CYS A 39 -7.62 -6.86 4.12
C CYS A 39 -7.99 -8.23 4.72
N SER A 40 -9.29 -8.52 4.77
CA SER A 40 -9.84 -9.81 5.21
C SER A 40 -10.59 -10.43 4.03
N HIS A 41 -9.83 -10.97 3.07
CA HIS A 41 -10.39 -11.64 1.89
C HIS A 41 -10.88 -13.04 2.26
N GLN A 42 -12.19 -13.20 2.37
CA GLN A 42 -12.80 -14.52 2.56
C GLN A 42 -13.00 -15.18 1.19
N HIS A 43 -12.12 -16.13 0.88
CA HIS A 43 -12.25 -16.96 -0.30
C HIS A 43 -13.54 -17.81 -0.23
N PRO A 44 -14.16 -18.13 -1.37
CA PRO A 44 -15.38 -18.92 -1.40
C PRO A 44 -15.07 -20.37 -1.00
N ARG A 45 -16.01 -20.99 -0.29
CA ARG A 45 -15.97 -22.41 0.03
C ARG A 45 -16.21 -23.25 -1.22
N PRO A 46 -15.82 -24.54 -1.24
CA PRO A 46 -15.97 -25.40 -2.41
C PRO A 46 -17.44 -25.60 -2.81
N ASP A 47 -18.36 -25.48 -1.86
CA ASP A 47 -19.79 -25.51 -2.11
C ASP A 47 -20.38 -24.18 -2.56
N GLU A 48 -19.69 -23.06 -2.39
CA GLU A 48 -20.16 -21.75 -2.87
C GLU A 48 -19.82 -21.54 -4.36
N VAL A 49 -18.84 -22.29 -4.88
CA VAL A 49 -18.40 -22.19 -6.28
C VAL A 49 -19.09 -23.25 -7.16
N ILE A 50 -19.66 -22.80 -8.27
CA ILE A 50 -20.19 -23.69 -9.30
C ILE A 50 -19.13 -23.90 -10.38
N HIS A 51 -18.76 -25.15 -10.61
CA HIS A 51 -17.76 -25.50 -11.63
C HIS A 51 -18.43 -26.12 -12.85
N GLY A 52 -17.67 -26.20 -13.95
CA GLY A 52 -18.08 -26.96 -15.11
C GLY A 52 -19.13 -26.23 -15.95
N VAL A 53 -19.05 -24.90 -16.01
CA VAL A 53 -19.84 -24.12 -16.96
C VAL A 53 -19.34 -24.44 -18.36
N HIS A 54 -20.20 -25.07 -19.16
CA HIS A 54 -19.86 -25.48 -20.52
C HIS A 54 -20.13 -24.33 -21.49
N ILE A 55 -19.07 -23.83 -22.14
CA ILE A 55 -19.16 -22.74 -23.14
C ILE A 55 -18.67 -23.25 -24.49
N GLU A 56 -17.47 -23.84 -24.49
CA GLU A 56 -16.80 -24.40 -25.66
C GLU A 56 -16.04 -25.68 -25.28
N PRO A 57 -15.84 -26.62 -26.21
CA PRO A 57 -15.02 -27.81 -25.97
C PRO A 57 -13.55 -27.46 -25.67
N ALA A 58 -12.96 -28.13 -24.68
CA ALA A 58 -11.58 -27.84 -24.23
C ALA A 58 -10.53 -27.91 -25.35
N HIS A 59 -10.68 -28.84 -26.30
CA HIS A 59 -9.75 -29.03 -27.41
C HIS A 59 -9.76 -27.88 -28.41
N GLU A 60 -10.84 -27.09 -28.48
CA GLU A 60 -10.93 -25.90 -29.31
C GLU A 60 -10.31 -24.70 -28.60
N VAL A 61 -10.66 -24.51 -27.32
CA VAL A 61 -10.13 -23.41 -26.50
C VAL A 61 -8.61 -23.51 -26.35
N LYS A 62 -8.06 -24.70 -26.10
CA LYS A 62 -6.60 -24.92 -25.96
C LYS A 62 -5.80 -24.53 -27.21
N LYS A 63 -6.37 -24.69 -28.42
CA LYS A 63 -5.71 -24.34 -29.69
C LYS A 63 -5.74 -22.85 -30.00
N ARG A 64 -6.54 -22.07 -29.27
CA ARG A 64 -6.72 -20.64 -29.49
C ARG A 64 -5.53 -19.86 -28.91
N SER A 65 -5.04 -18.90 -29.68
CA SER A 65 -4.05 -17.93 -29.21
C SER A 65 -4.69 -16.94 -28.23
N VAL A 66 -3.92 -16.51 -27.24
CA VAL A 66 -4.28 -15.38 -26.37
C VAL A 66 -3.99 -14.11 -27.15
N ASN A 67 -5.02 -13.48 -27.73
CA ASN A 67 -4.85 -12.41 -28.72
C ASN A 67 -5.80 -11.22 -28.56
N GLN A 68 -6.62 -11.19 -27.50
CA GLN A 68 -7.49 -10.06 -27.21
C GLN A 68 -7.39 -9.61 -25.75
N PRO A 69 -7.62 -8.32 -25.46
CA PRO A 69 -7.86 -7.83 -24.10
C PRO A 69 -9.00 -8.58 -23.43
N LEU A 70 -8.90 -8.80 -22.12
CA LEU A 70 -9.98 -9.36 -21.30
C LEU A 70 -11.21 -8.45 -21.37
N ARG A 71 -12.41 -9.01 -21.58
CA ARG A 71 -13.67 -8.27 -21.54
C ARG A 71 -14.45 -8.62 -20.28
N ILE A 72 -14.63 -7.63 -19.40
CA ILE A 72 -15.35 -7.76 -18.13
C ILE A 72 -16.70 -7.06 -18.27
N LEU A 73 -17.79 -7.81 -18.14
CA LEU A 73 -19.14 -7.24 -18.06
C LEU A 73 -19.47 -6.92 -16.60
N LEU A 74 -19.82 -5.67 -16.32
CA LEU A 74 -20.36 -5.25 -15.03
C LEU A 74 -21.88 -5.47 -14.98
N TRP A 75 -22.36 -6.13 -13.93
CA TRP A 75 -23.79 -6.24 -13.63
C TRP A 75 -24.06 -5.67 -12.24
N TYR A 76 -24.96 -4.70 -12.15
CA TYR A 76 -25.26 -4.01 -10.90
C TYR A 76 -26.53 -4.55 -10.26
N ASP A 77 -26.44 -4.95 -9.00
CA ASP A 77 -27.59 -5.22 -8.17
C ASP A 77 -28.33 -3.93 -7.78
N GLU A 78 -29.63 -4.04 -7.49
CA GLU A 78 -30.49 -2.95 -7.02
C GLU A 78 -29.90 -2.19 -5.82
N SER A 79 -29.11 -2.85 -4.97
CA SER A 79 -28.41 -2.20 -3.84
C SER A 79 -27.47 -1.08 -4.26
N VAL A 80 -26.85 -1.15 -5.44
CA VAL A 80 -25.92 -0.12 -5.93
C VAL A 80 -26.67 1.17 -6.25
N TYR A 81 -27.86 1.07 -6.86
CA TYR A 81 -28.71 2.23 -7.16
C TYR A 81 -29.33 2.87 -5.91
N ARG A 82 -29.35 2.16 -4.77
CA ARG A 82 -29.78 2.70 -3.47
C ARG A 82 -28.70 3.51 -2.75
N LEU A 83 -27.47 3.56 -3.27
CA LEU A 83 -26.43 4.42 -2.73
C LEU A 83 -26.84 5.90 -2.85
N LYS A 84 -26.32 6.74 -1.93
CA LYS A 84 -26.46 8.20 -2.07
C LYS A 84 -25.86 8.65 -3.40
N THR A 85 -26.48 9.65 -4.04
CA THR A 85 -26.12 10.12 -5.38
C THR A 85 -24.62 10.35 -5.56
N GLU A 86 -23.96 11.04 -4.62
CA GLU A 86 -22.51 11.29 -4.69
C GLU A 86 -21.68 10.00 -4.71
N LYS A 87 -22.06 8.99 -3.91
CA LYS A 87 -21.37 7.69 -3.87
C LYS A 87 -21.67 6.86 -5.12
N PHE A 88 -22.92 6.84 -5.56
CA PHE A 88 -23.31 6.15 -6.78
C PHE A 88 -22.55 6.69 -7.99
N GLU A 89 -22.53 8.01 -8.15
CA GLU A 89 -21.80 8.69 -9.23
C GLU A 89 -20.31 8.35 -9.19
N LEU A 90 -19.69 8.40 -8.00
CA LEU A 90 -18.29 8.03 -7.82
C LEU A 90 -17.99 6.58 -8.22
N ILE A 91 -18.81 5.64 -7.77
CA ILE A 91 -18.62 4.20 -8.02
C ILE A 91 -18.88 3.88 -9.50
N ASN A 92 -19.99 4.35 -10.04
CA ASN A 92 -20.46 3.99 -11.37
C ASN A 92 -19.71 4.71 -12.49
N LYS A 93 -19.26 5.96 -12.29
CA LYS A 93 -18.60 6.75 -13.34
C LYS A 93 -17.08 6.81 -13.23
N THR A 94 -16.51 6.53 -12.06
CA THR A 94 -15.06 6.65 -11.83
C THR A 94 -14.47 5.32 -11.39
N ILE A 95 -14.79 4.85 -10.18
CA ILE A 95 -14.04 3.77 -9.53
C ILE A 95 -14.11 2.44 -10.27
N LEU A 96 -15.32 1.93 -10.55
CA LEU A 96 -15.46 0.62 -11.21
C LEU A 96 -14.99 0.66 -12.67
N PRO A 97 -15.36 1.65 -13.50
CA PRO A 97 -14.84 1.75 -14.85
C PRO A 97 -13.31 1.82 -14.92
N GLU A 98 -12.65 2.61 -14.07
CA GLU A 98 -11.19 2.71 -14.06
C GLU A 98 -10.52 1.42 -13.57
N ALA A 99 -11.07 0.77 -12.54
CA ALA A 99 -10.54 -0.49 -12.03
C ALA A 99 -10.67 -1.63 -13.05
N VAL A 100 -11.84 -1.72 -13.69
CA VAL A 100 -12.08 -2.69 -14.78
C VAL A 100 -11.18 -2.39 -15.97
N HIS A 101 -11.11 -1.13 -16.41
CA HIS A 101 -10.27 -0.74 -17.54
C HIS A 101 -8.80 -1.12 -17.34
N PHE A 102 -8.27 -0.97 -16.13
CA PHE A 102 -6.93 -1.42 -15.78
C PHE A 102 -6.75 -2.92 -16.06
N TRP A 103 -7.63 -3.77 -15.54
CA TRP A 103 -7.52 -5.24 -15.73
C TRP A 103 -7.80 -5.70 -17.15
N GLN A 104 -8.74 -5.07 -17.85
CA GLN A 104 -8.95 -5.34 -19.29
C GLN A 104 -7.72 -5.00 -20.13
N SER A 105 -6.94 -3.98 -19.74
CA SER A 105 -5.72 -3.56 -20.44
C SER A 105 -4.48 -4.34 -20.01
N ALA A 106 -4.45 -4.81 -18.75
CA ALA A 106 -3.33 -5.54 -18.17
C ALA A 106 -3.37 -7.04 -18.51
N LEU A 107 -4.54 -7.61 -18.80
CA LEU A 107 -4.71 -9.04 -19.05
C LEU A 107 -5.30 -9.28 -20.44
N MET A 108 -4.66 -10.19 -21.18
CA MET A 108 -5.17 -10.75 -22.42
C MET A 108 -5.71 -12.15 -22.17
N VAL A 109 -6.73 -12.55 -22.93
CA VAL A 109 -7.41 -13.84 -22.77
C VAL A 109 -7.62 -14.54 -24.12
N ARG A 110 -7.82 -15.86 -24.08
CA ARG A 110 -8.37 -16.60 -25.22
C ARG A 110 -9.83 -16.17 -25.37
N GLU A 111 -10.18 -15.62 -26.53
CA GLU A 111 -11.52 -15.09 -26.77
C GLU A 111 -12.61 -16.10 -26.44
N THR A 112 -13.65 -15.72 -25.70
CA THR A 112 -14.87 -16.51 -25.53
C THR A 112 -15.79 -16.24 -26.72
N LYS A 113 -16.00 -17.24 -27.59
CA LYS A 113 -16.77 -17.08 -28.85
C LYS A 113 -18.25 -17.38 -28.72
N ASN A 114 -18.59 -18.32 -27.83
CA ASN A 114 -19.97 -18.69 -27.56
C ASN A 114 -20.54 -17.90 -26.39
N THR A 115 -21.87 -17.87 -26.33
CA THR A 115 -22.63 -17.27 -25.24
C THR A 115 -22.31 -17.94 -23.90
N ILE A 116 -21.99 -17.14 -22.89
CA ILE A 116 -21.85 -17.62 -21.51
C ILE A 116 -23.25 -17.81 -20.93
N ARG A 117 -23.58 -19.05 -20.53
CA ARG A 117 -24.76 -19.35 -19.71
C ARG A 117 -24.30 -20.00 -18.42
N LEU A 118 -24.62 -19.37 -17.30
CA LEU A 118 -24.17 -19.81 -15.99
C LEU A 118 -24.99 -21.00 -15.50
N ASN A 119 -24.33 -21.93 -14.81
CA ASN A 119 -25.01 -23.10 -14.26
C ASN A 119 -25.87 -22.70 -13.06
N ARG A 120 -27.04 -23.32 -12.93
CA ARG A 120 -27.91 -23.17 -11.77
C ARG A 120 -27.33 -23.88 -10.55
N LYS A 121 -27.56 -23.32 -9.36
CA LYS A 121 -27.17 -23.96 -8.10
C LYS A 121 -28.05 -25.18 -7.84
N CYS A 122 -27.45 -26.30 -7.47
CA CYS A 122 -28.17 -27.50 -7.04
C CYS A 122 -28.63 -27.38 -5.58
N GLU A 123 -29.71 -28.07 -5.20
CA GLU A 123 -30.16 -28.08 -3.80
C GLU A 123 -29.13 -28.70 -2.86
N THR A 124 -28.52 -29.79 -3.33
CA THR A 124 -27.39 -30.43 -2.69
C THR A 124 -26.09 -30.09 -3.42
N ASN A 125 -24.96 -30.14 -2.73
CA ASN A 125 -23.65 -29.88 -3.35
C ASN A 125 -23.13 -31.08 -4.17
N GLN A 126 -23.83 -32.20 -4.14
CA GLN A 126 -23.48 -33.39 -4.91
C GLN A 126 -24.04 -33.26 -6.32
N VAL A 127 -23.19 -33.54 -7.30
CA VAL A 127 -23.53 -33.40 -8.73
C VAL A 127 -22.99 -34.60 -9.50
N PHE A 128 -23.66 -34.95 -10.59
CA PHE A 128 -23.17 -35.90 -11.56
C PHE A 128 -22.56 -35.17 -12.75
N VAL A 129 -21.43 -35.65 -13.26
CA VAL A 129 -20.81 -35.12 -14.47
C VAL A 129 -20.99 -36.14 -15.59
N LYS A 130 -21.75 -35.78 -16.63
CA LYS A 130 -21.99 -36.61 -17.82
C LYS A 130 -21.92 -35.77 -19.08
N ASN A 131 -21.30 -36.29 -20.14
CA ASN A 131 -21.18 -35.60 -21.43
C ASN A 131 -20.68 -34.15 -21.30
N GLN A 132 -19.70 -33.91 -20.42
CA GLN A 132 -19.13 -32.58 -20.13
C GLN A 132 -20.10 -31.58 -19.45
N HIS A 133 -21.29 -32.03 -19.02
CA HIS A 133 -22.28 -31.23 -18.33
C HIS A 133 -22.44 -31.69 -16.87
N THR A 134 -22.82 -30.75 -16.02
CA THR A 134 -23.10 -30.98 -14.61
C THR A 134 -24.61 -31.11 -14.39
N TYR A 135 -25.02 -32.14 -13.66
CA TYR A 135 -26.42 -32.44 -13.35
C TYR A 135 -26.63 -32.45 -11.85
N CYS A 136 -27.67 -31.75 -11.40
CA CYS A 136 -28.12 -31.75 -10.01
C CYS A 136 -28.83 -33.07 -9.66
N ILE A 137 -28.79 -33.44 -8.38
CA ILE A 137 -29.61 -34.54 -7.88
C ILE A 137 -31.04 -34.04 -7.70
N ASP A 138 -31.97 -34.66 -8.43
CA ASP A 138 -33.42 -34.47 -8.45
C ASP A 138 -33.89 -33.07 -8.90
N THR A 139 -33.37 -31.98 -8.33
CA THR A 139 -33.79 -30.60 -8.64
C THR A 139 -32.66 -29.57 -8.50
N CYS A 140 -32.76 -28.48 -9.27
CA CYS A 140 -31.99 -27.26 -9.01
C CYS A 140 -32.71 -26.40 -7.96
N ARG A 141 -31.97 -25.48 -7.33
CA ARG A 141 -32.54 -24.40 -6.53
C ARG A 141 -33.29 -23.42 -7.42
N GLU A 142 -34.31 -22.80 -6.83
CA GLU A 142 -35.08 -21.74 -7.47
C GLU A 142 -34.20 -20.52 -7.78
N THR A 143 -33.31 -20.14 -6.87
CA THR A 143 -32.40 -19.01 -7.03
C THR A 143 -30.93 -19.44 -7.04
N THR A 144 -30.15 -18.83 -7.93
CA THR A 144 -28.70 -19.00 -7.99
C THR A 144 -28.03 -17.70 -7.55
N MET A 145 -27.13 -17.78 -6.57
CA MET A 145 -26.42 -16.63 -6.02
C MET A 145 -24.99 -16.57 -6.53
N CYS A 146 -24.48 -15.36 -6.73
CA CYS A 146 -23.05 -15.08 -6.89
C CYS A 146 -22.68 -14.02 -5.84
N GLY A 147 -22.21 -14.48 -4.68
CA GLY A 147 -22.08 -13.63 -3.50
C GLY A 147 -23.44 -13.10 -3.02
N GLU A 148 -23.55 -11.78 -2.87
CA GLU A 148 -24.78 -11.11 -2.42
C GLU A 148 -25.79 -10.87 -3.55
N VAL A 149 -25.46 -11.24 -4.80
CA VAL A 149 -26.27 -10.95 -5.98
C VAL A 149 -27.02 -12.19 -6.44
N ILE A 150 -28.33 -12.05 -6.68
CA ILE A 150 -29.12 -13.07 -7.38
C ILE A 150 -28.75 -13.01 -8.86
N VAL A 151 -28.26 -14.12 -9.40
CA VAL A 151 -27.95 -14.23 -10.82
C VAL A 151 -29.26 -14.16 -11.62
N PRO A 152 -29.40 -13.23 -12.57
CA PRO A 152 -30.62 -13.11 -13.36
C PRO A 152 -30.93 -14.37 -14.15
N GLU A 153 -32.21 -14.68 -14.30
CA GLU A 153 -32.68 -15.84 -15.07
C GLU A 153 -32.20 -15.78 -16.54
N GLU A 154 -32.06 -14.57 -17.09
CA GLU A 154 -31.53 -14.38 -18.43
C GLU A 154 -30.07 -14.81 -18.60
N HIS A 155 -29.30 -14.89 -17.52
CA HIS A 155 -27.88 -15.32 -17.54
C HIS A 155 -27.73 -16.82 -17.27
N LEU A 156 -28.78 -17.50 -16.83
CA LEU A 156 -28.74 -18.90 -16.41
C LEU A 156 -29.02 -19.87 -17.56
N ASP A 157 -28.36 -21.02 -17.52
CA ASP A 157 -28.65 -22.14 -18.39
C ASP A 157 -29.88 -22.94 -17.90
N VAL A 158 -30.31 -23.92 -18.69
CA VAL A 158 -31.32 -24.90 -18.26
C VAL A 158 -30.90 -25.62 -16.97
N CYS A 159 -31.88 -25.94 -16.14
CA CYS A 159 -31.70 -26.84 -15.03
C CYS A 159 -31.55 -28.27 -15.57
N ARG A 160 -30.41 -28.90 -15.29
CA ARG A 160 -30.13 -30.30 -15.64
C ARG A 160 -30.17 -31.15 -14.39
N THR A 161 -30.95 -32.22 -14.40
CA THR A 161 -31.12 -33.10 -13.25
C THR A 161 -30.94 -34.55 -13.62
N CYS A 162 -30.41 -35.34 -12.69
CA CYS A 162 -30.47 -36.79 -12.70
C CYS A 162 -31.24 -37.24 -11.45
N ASN A 163 -31.79 -38.44 -11.46
CA ASN A 163 -32.32 -39.03 -10.24
C ASN A 163 -31.20 -39.31 -9.22
N ALA A 164 -31.57 -39.60 -7.97
CA ALA A 164 -30.64 -39.90 -6.86
C ALA A 164 -29.58 -40.99 -7.15
N THR A 165 -29.82 -41.87 -8.11
CA THR A 165 -28.88 -42.92 -8.52
C THR A 165 -27.97 -42.52 -9.69
N GLY A 166 -28.10 -41.31 -10.22
CA GLY A 166 -27.35 -40.82 -11.36
C GLY A 166 -27.83 -41.39 -12.70
N HIS A 167 -29.07 -41.88 -12.76
CA HIS A 167 -29.76 -42.27 -14.00
C HIS A 167 -30.78 -41.19 -14.41
N GLU A 168 -31.38 -41.32 -15.60
CA GLU A 168 -32.41 -40.37 -16.11
C GLU A 168 -31.93 -38.91 -16.06
N CYS A 169 -30.82 -38.65 -16.75
CA CYS A 169 -30.17 -37.35 -16.73
C CYS A 169 -30.66 -36.50 -17.90
N ASP A 170 -31.62 -35.62 -17.62
CA ASP A 170 -32.33 -34.82 -18.61
C ASP A 170 -32.43 -33.35 -18.17
N GLU A 171 -32.94 -32.51 -19.08
CA GLU A 171 -33.32 -31.14 -18.73
C GLU A 171 -34.64 -31.16 -17.93
N ALA A 172 -34.67 -30.43 -16.81
CA ALA A 172 -35.84 -30.37 -15.95
C ALA A 172 -37.03 -29.80 -16.73
N LYS A 173 -38.19 -30.45 -16.60
CA LYS A 173 -39.39 -30.12 -17.37
C LYS A 173 -39.81 -28.67 -17.14
N GLY A 174 -39.91 -27.90 -18.22
CA GLY A 174 -40.29 -26.49 -18.19
C GLY A 174 -39.11 -25.53 -17.93
N SER A 175 -37.90 -26.05 -17.73
CA SER A 175 -36.70 -25.21 -17.69
C SER A 175 -36.34 -24.72 -19.09
N GLN A 176 -36.03 -23.45 -19.22
CA GLN A 176 -35.57 -22.82 -20.46
C GLN A 176 -34.26 -22.10 -20.18
N ALA A 177 -33.32 -22.18 -21.11
CA ALA A 177 -32.10 -21.40 -21.05
C ALA A 177 -32.42 -19.92 -21.27
N GLY A 178 -31.82 -19.04 -20.47
CA GLY A 178 -31.82 -17.62 -20.75
C GLY A 178 -31.08 -17.29 -22.06
N PRO A 179 -31.24 -16.07 -22.60
CA PRO A 179 -30.46 -15.60 -23.74
C PRO A 179 -28.95 -15.76 -23.49
N GLY A 180 -28.49 -15.65 -22.24
CA GLY A 180 -27.08 -15.73 -21.87
C GLY A 180 -26.35 -14.42 -22.12
N ILE A 181 -25.02 -14.47 -22.02
CA ILE A 181 -24.16 -13.29 -22.07
C ILE A 181 -23.19 -13.41 -23.24
N ASP A 182 -23.33 -12.51 -24.21
CA ASP A 182 -22.46 -12.41 -25.38
C ASP A 182 -21.44 -11.28 -25.21
N GLY A 183 -20.29 -11.40 -25.86
CA GLY A 183 -19.29 -10.32 -25.92
C GLY A 183 -18.49 -10.07 -24.64
N ALA A 184 -18.60 -10.97 -23.64
CA ALA A 184 -17.83 -10.92 -22.40
C ALA A 184 -17.00 -12.21 -22.22
N ASP A 185 -15.90 -12.10 -21.49
CA ASP A 185 -15.08 -13.26 -21.08
C ASP A 185 -15.18 -13.52 -19.58
N PHE A 186 -15.58 -12.51 -18.81
CA PHE A 186 -15.83 -12.58 -17.37
C PHE A 186 -17.01 -11.68 -16.99
N VAL A 187 -17.88 -12.15 -16.11
CA VAL A 187 -19.07 -11.43 -15.65
C VAL A 187 -18.91 -11.08 -14.18
N PHE A 188 -19.02 -9.81 -13.85
CA PHE A 188 -18.76 -9.29 -12.52
C PHE A 188 -20.00 -8.64 -11.90
N TYR A 189 -20.57 -9.35 -10.93
CA TYR A 189 -21.77 -8.96 -10.21
C TYR A 189 -21.42 -8.03 -9.05
N VAL A 190 -21.96 -6.82 -9.06
CA VAL A 190 -21.62 -5.78 -8.08
C VAL A 190 -22.82 -5.49 -7.20
N SER A 191 -22.65 -5.62 -5.89
CA SER A 191 -23.60 -5.21 -4.86
C SER A 191 -23.04 -4.10 -3.97
N ALA A 192 -23.93 -3.41 -3.26
CA ALA A 192 -23.57 -2.44 -2.24
C ALA A 192 -24.43 -2.65 -0.97
N VAL A 193 -24.17 -3.76 -0.27
CA VAL A 193 -24.92 -4.16 0.93
C VAL A 193 -24.02 -4.09 2.16
N GLN A 194 -24.55 -3.56 3.25
CA GLN A 194 -23.85 -3.54 4.54
C GLN A 194 -23.98 -4.92 5.19
N THR A 195 -22.93 -5.74 5.11
CA THR A 195 -22.91 -7.12 5.64
C THR A 195 -22.05 -7.24 6.91
N GLU A 196 -22.08 -8.40 7.58
CA GLU A 196 -21.20 -8.65 8.74
C GLU A 196 -19.71 -8.50 8.37
N ARG A 197 -19.33 -8.86 7.12
CA ARG A 197 -17.97 -8.69 6.61
C ARG A 197 -17.55 -7.21 6.57
N CYS A 198 -18.49 -6.30 6.30
CA CYS A 198 -18.21 -4.86 6.32
C CYS A 198 -17.89 -4.32 7.72
N HIS A 199 -18.31 -5.01 8.78
CA HIS A 199 -18.00 -4.63 10.16
C HIS A 199 -16.66 -5.19 10.65
N LYS A 200 -16.08 -6.16 9.94
CA LYS A 200 -14.76 -6.73 10.25
C LYS A 200 -13.66 -5.92 9.56
N GLY A 201 -12.62 -5.53 10.30
CA GLY A 201 -11.35 -5.05 9.73
C GLY A 201 -11.34 -3.72 8.98
N LEU A 202 -12.32 -2.81 9.16
CA LEU A 202 -12.47 -1.60 8.31
C LEU A 202 -12.54 -1.94 6.80
N THR A 203 -13.12 -3.11 6.47
CA THR A 203 -13.29 -3.59 5.09
C THR A 203 -14.07 -2.57 4.26
N VAL A 204 -13.52 -2.22 3.10
CA VAL A 204 -14.14 -1.26 2.15
C VAL A 204 -14.93 -1.99 1.07
N ALA A 205 -14.40 -3.11 0.61
CA ALA A 205 -15.02 -3.99 -0.36
C ALA A 205 -14.49 -5.41 -0.16
N TYR A 206 -15.20 -6.40 -0.68
CA TYR A 206 -14.70 -7.76 -0.82
C TYR A 206 -15.20 -8.36 -2.14
N ALA A 207 -14.39 -9.20 -2.77
CA ALA A 207 -14.78 -9.91 -3.98
C ALA A 207 -14.27 -11.35 -4.00
N ALA A 208 -14.92 -12.18 -4.82
CA ALA A 208 -14.55 -13.56 -5.06
C ALA A 208 -15.10 -14.03 -6.41
N HIS A 209 -14.56 -15.15 -6.91
CA HIS A 209 -15.17 -15.86 -8.02
C HIS A 209 -16.35 -16.69 -7.53
N CYS A 210 -17.32 -16.97 -8.40
CA CYS A 210 -18.47 -17.80 -8.07
C CYS A 210 -18.70 -18.92 -9.10
N GLN A 211 -18.26 -18.76 -10.36
CA GLN A 211 -18.32 -19.84 -11.34
C GLN A 211 -17.05 -19.99 -12.20
N GLN A 212 -16.70 -21.23 -12.54
CA GLN A 212 -15.55 -21.60 -13.38
C GLN A 212 -15.98 -22.38 -14.63
N GLU A 213 -15.33 -22.11 -15.76
CA GLU A 213 -15.58 -22.83 -17.02
C GLU A 213 -15.05 -24.26 -16.99
N ALA A 214 -15.69 -25.16 -17.74
CA ALA A 214 -15.31 -26.57 -17.83
C ALA A 214 -14.00 -26.81 -18.60
N ALA A 215 -13.66 -25.93 -19.55
CA ALA A 215 -12.57 -26.16 -20.49
C ALA A 215 -11.19 -26.02 -19.85
N LEU A 216 -10.96 -24.91 -19.15
CA LEU A 216 -9.66 -24.54 -18.57
C LEU A 216 -9.73 -24.21 -17.07
N ASP A 217 -10.85 -24.46 -16.40
CA ASP A 217 -11.10 -24.06 -15.00
C ASP A 217 -10.96 -22.55 -14.74
N ARG A 218 -10.99 -21.72 -15.78
CA ARG A 218 -10.89 -20.27 -15.62
C ARG A 218 -12.15 -19.72 -14.93
N PRO A 219 -12.00 -18.79 -13.97
CA PRO A 219 -13.13 -18.01 -13.48
C PRO A 219 -13.82 -17.28 -14.63
N ILE A 220 -15.13 -17.45 -14.74
CA ILE A 220 -15.97 -16.77 -15.76
C ILE A 220 -17.07 -15.91 -15.14
N ALA A 221 -17.33 -16.08 -13.85
CA ALA A 221 -18.18 -15.19 -13.08
C ALA A 221 -17.60 -14.98 -11.67
N GLY A 222 -17.74 -13.75 -11.18
CA GLY A 222 -17.41 -13.38 -9.81
C GLY A 222 -18.27 -12.24 -9.32
N HIS A 223 -18.12 -11.89 -8.05
CA HIS A 223 -18.87 -10.81 -7.45
C HIS A 223 -17.96 -9.88 -6.66
N ALA A 224 -18.41 -8.65 -6.47
CA ALA A 224 -17.91 -7.71 -5.48
C ALA A 224 -19.05 -7.13 -4.66
N ASN A 225 -18.84 -6.97 -3.36
CA ASN A 225 -19.71 -6.16 -2.51
C ASN A 225 -18.96 -4.95 -1.99
N LEU A 226 -19.49 -3.76 -2.25
CA LEU A 226 -18.97 -2.49 -1.75
C LEU A 226 -19.67 -2.12 -0.45
N CYS A 227 -18.92 -1.93 0.64
CA CYS A 227 -19.49 -1.61 1.95
C CYS A 227 -19.96 -0.14 2.01
N PRO A 228 -21.28 0.15 2.00
CA PRO A 228 -21.78 1.50 1.78
C PRO A 228 -21.30 2.54 2.79
N GLU A 229 -21.10 2.14 4.05
CA GLU A 229 -20.63 3.03 5.12
C GLU A 229 -19.15 3.37 5.00
N SER A 230 -18.34 2.49 4.42
CA SER A 230 -16.89 2.63 4.28
C SER A 230 -16.46 3.41 3.03
N ILE A 231 -17.36 3.62 2.05
CA ILE A 231 -17.07 4.39 0.83
C ILE A 231 -16.93 5.88 1.19
N SER A 232 -15.74 6.43 1.00
CA SER A 232 -15.43 7.85 1.17
C SER A 232 -15.45 8.58 -0.17
N THR A 233 -16.02 9.78 -0.20
CA THR A 233 -16.07 10.65 -1.38
C THR A 233 -14.96 11.71 -1.38
N LYS A 234 -14.04 11.66 -0.41
CA LYS A 234 -12.94 12.62 -0.31
C LYS A 234 -11.88 12.36 -1.39
N PRO A 235 -11.37 13.39 -2.07
CA PRO A 235 -10.35 13.22 -3.10
C PRO A 235 -9.10 12.46 -2.62
N GLN A 236 -8.67 12.69 -1.38
CA GLN A 236 -7.47 12.05 -0.82
C GLN A 236 -7.63 10.55 -0.57
N GLU A 237 -8.87 10.04 -0.49
CA GLU A 237 -9.15 8.62 -0.27
C GLU A 237 -9.52 7.90 -1.58
N LEU A 238 -9.58 8.64 -2.70
CA LEU A 238 -10.01 8.12 -3.99
C LEU A 238 -9.03 7.10 -4.56
N GLU A 239 -7.74 7.42 -4.53
CA GLU A 239 -6.68 6.52 -5.02
C GLU A 239 -6.65 5.22 -4.22
N THR A 240 -6.79 5.31 -2.89
CA THR A 240 -6.91 4.14 -2.02
C THR A 240 -8.12 3.30 -2.40
N LEU A 241 -9.30 3.90 -2.54
CA LEU A 241 -10.52 3.19 -2.92
C LEU A 241 -10.38 2.52 -4.29
N LEU A 242 -9.84 3.22 -5.29
CA LEU A 242 -9.58 2.68 -6.61
C LEU A 242 -8.64 1.48 -6.55
N SER A 243 -7.55 1.58 -5.78
CA SER A 243 -6.63 0.46 -5.58
C SER A 243 -7.31 -0.71 -4.88
N THR A 244 -8.15 -0.48 -3.87
CA THR A 244 -8.90 -1.55 -3.21
C THR A 244 -9.82 -2.27 -4.19
N VAL A 245 -10.55 -1.56 -5.04
CA VAL A 245 -11.45 -2.21 -6.01
C VAL A 245 -10.66 -3.02 -7.05
N LYS A 246 -9.50 -2.52 -7.50
CA LYS A 246 -8.59 -3.29 -8.35
C LYS A 246 -8.11 -4.58 -7.66
N HIS A 247 -7.77 -4.50 -6.37
CA HIS A 247 -7.30 -5.61 -5.55
C HIS A 247 -8.37 -6.71 -5.44
N GLU A 248 -9.60 -6.30 -5.13
CA GLU A 248 -10.74 -7.20 -5.05
C GLU A 248 -11.06 -7.87 -6.39
N ILE A 249 -11.03 -7.12 -7.50
CA ILE A 249 -11.20 -7.71 -8.84
C ILE A 249 -10.14 -8.80 -9.09
N LEU A 250 -8.89 -8.58 -8.66
CA LEU A 250 -7.83 -9.57 -8.86
C LEU A 250 -8.08 -10.89 -8.13
N HIS A 251 -8.63 -10.84 -6.91
CA HIS A 251 -9.03 -12.05 -6.20
C HIS A 251 -10.10 -12.85 -6.95
N ALA A 252 -11.07 -12.16 -7.57
CA ALA A 252 -12.10 -12.80 -8.38
C ALA A 252 -11.57 -13.35 -9.72
N LEU A 253 -10.49 -12.77 -10.25
CA LEU A 253 -9.87 -13.21 -11.51
C LEU A 253 -8.86 -14.35 -11.34
N GLY A 254 -8.12 -14.41 -10.23
CA GLY A 254 -7.12 -15.48 -10.11
C GLY A 254 -6.29 -15.56 -8.84
N PHE A 255 -6.04 -14.47 -8.12
CA PHE A 255 -5.19 -14.50 -6.94
C PHE A 255 -6.01 -14.88 -5.69
N SER A 256 -6.34 -16.16 -5.53
CA SER A 256 -7.08 -16.64 -4.36
C SER A 256 -6.71 -18.09 -4.03
N VAL A 257 -6.75 -18.44 -2.74
CA VAL A 257 -6.44 -19.79 -2.25
C VAL A 257 -7.38 -20.87 -2.79
N SER A 258 -8.57 -20.45 -3.23
CA SER A 258 -9.59 -21.29 -3.89
C SER A 258 -9.25 -21.62 -5.34
N LEU A 259 -8.28 -20.94 -5.94
CA LEU A 259 -7.94 -21.03 -7.37
C LEU A 259 -6.57 -21.67 -7.65
N TYR A 260 -5.62 -21.68 -6.73
CA TYR A 260 -4.25 -22.19 -6.98
C TYR A 260 -4.21 -23.64 -7.50
N ALA A 261 -5.09 -24.50 -6.98
CA ALA A 261 -5.17 -25.89 -7.43
C ALA A 261 -5.68 -26.05 -8.87
N PHE A 262 -6.29 -25.00 -9.41
CA PHE A 262 -6.86 -24.97 -10.76
C PHE A 262 -5.92 -24.34 -11.80
N TYR A 263 -4.77 -23.82 -11.38
CA TYR A 263 -3.79 -23.24 -12.29
C TYR A 263 -3.29 -24.26 -13.30
N ARG A 264 -2.93 -23.74 -14.48
CA ARG A 264 -2.45 -24.48 -15.62
C ARG A 264 -1.06 -24.02 -16.02
N ASP A 265 -0.33 -24.91 -16.69
CA ASP A 265 0.94 -24.56 -17.30
C ASP A 265 0.75 -23.77 -18.59
N GLU A 266 1.86 -23.39 -19.23
CA GLU A 266 1.87 -22.65 -20.50
C GLU A 266 1.19 -23.40 -21.66
N ASN A 267 1.08 -24.73 -21.58
CA ASN A 267 0.41 -25.59 -22.55
C ASN A 267 -1.09 -25.75 -22.25
N GLY A 268 -1.57 -25.17 -21.14
CA GLY A 268 -2.95 -25.32 -20.69
C GLY A 268 -3.23 -26.66 -19.99
N GLU A 269 -2.21 -27.39 -19.58
CA GLU A 269 -2.36 -28.61 -18.79
C GLU A 269 -2.44 -28.30 -17.28
N PRO A 270 -3.25 -29.03 -16.50
CA PRO A 270 -3.34 -28.82 -15.06
C PRO A 270 -2.00 -29.00 -14.35
N ARG A 271 -1.58 -28.01 -13.55
CA ARG A 271 -0.40 -28.15 -12.66
C ARG A 271 -0.66 -29.10 -11.50
N THR A 272 -1.92 -29.22 -11.10
CA THR A 272 -2.35 -30.10 -10.01
C THR A 272 -3.05 -31.33 -10.57
N PRO A 273 -2.68 -32.55 -10.12
CA PRO A 273 -3.35 -33.78 -10.50
C PRO A 273 -4.85 -33.74 -10.25
N ARG A 274 -5.62 -34.24 -11.23
CA ARG A 274 -7.09 -34.31 -11.16
C ARG A 274 -7.54 -35.70 -10.78
N ARG A 275 -8.57 -35.79 -9.93
CA ARG A 275 -9.19 -37.08 -9.59
C ARG A 275 -9.97 -37.61 -10.80
N SER A 276 -9.91 -38.92 -11.02
CA SER A 276 -10.57 -39.58 -12.16
C SER A 276 -12.09 -39.56 -12.10
N ASP A 277 -12.67 -39.43 -10.91
CA ASP A 277 -14.11 -39.46 -10.67
C ASP A 277 -14.80 -38.09 -10.91
N THR A 278 -14.11 -37.00 -10.55
CA THR A 278 -14.67 -35.64 -10.55
C THR A 278 -14.03 -34.73 -11.59
N GLY A 279 -12.84 -35.07 -12.10
CA GLY A 279 -12.03 -34.18 -12.95
C GLY A 279 -11.45 -32.97 -12.20
N LYS A 280 -11.58 -32.91 -10.87
CA LYS A 280 -11.13 -31.79 -10.02
C LYS A 280 -9.94 -32.18 -9.14
N PRO A 281 -9.19 -31.20 -8.60
CA PRO A 281 -8.14 -31.48 -7.63
C PRO A 281 -8.73 -32.09 -6.34
N ALA A 282 -7.89 -32.74 -5.53
CA ALA A 282 -8.31 -33.26 -4.23
C ALA A 282 -8.79 -32.12 -3.31
N LEU A 283 -9.78 -32.39 -2.46
CA LEU A 283 -10.24 -31.43 -1.47
C LEU A 283 -9.38 -31.51 -0.21
N ASN A 284 -9.00 -30.36 0.35
CA ASN A 284 -8.37 -30.24 1.65
C ASN A 284 -9.41 -29.76 2.67
N GLU A 285 -9.83 -30.67 3.55
CA GLU A 285 -10.84 -30.38 4.58
C GLU A 285 -10.38 -29.35 5.60
N LYS A 286 -9.08 -29.25 5.89
CA LYS A 286 -8.56 -28.28 6.85
C LYS A 286 -8.60 -26.86 6.30
N LEU A 287 -8.24 -26.71 5.02
CA LEU A 287 -8.24 -25.42 4.35
C LEU A 287 -9.61 -25.05 3.77
N GLN A 288 -10.57 -25.98 3.75
CA GLN A 288 -11.87 -25.81 3.08
C GLN A 288 -11.70 -25.36 1.62
N THR A 289 -10.71 -25.92 0.91
CA THR A 289 -10.40 -25.59 -0.49
C THR A 289 -9.76 -26.77 -1.21
N HIS A 290 -9.59 -26.68 -2.52
CA HIS A 290 -8.85 -27.66 -3.31
C HIS A 290 -7.34 -27.58 -3.05
N GLN A 291 -6.71 -28.75 -2.86
CA GLN A 291 -5.28 -28.89 -2.61
C GLN A 291 -4.49 -28.65 -3.89
N TRP A 292 -3.60 -27.67 -3.89
CA TRP A 292 -2.63 -27.41 -4.96
C TRP A 292 -1.44 -28.38 -4.92
N SER A 293 -0.71 -28.49 -6.03
CA SER A 293 0.57 -29.21 -6.11
C SER A 293 1.77 -28.35 -5.70
N ASN A 294 2.91 -29.01 -5.44
CA ASN A 294 4.18 -28.35 -5.14
C ASN A 294 4.75 -27.56 -6.33
N ASP A 295 4.20 -27.74 -7.55
CA ASP A 295 4.60 -26.98 -8.74
C ASP A 295 3.93 -25.59 -8.77
N THR A 296 2.88 -25.38 -7.96
CA THR A 296 2.24 -24.07 -7.80
C THR A 296 2.72 -23.38 -6.52
N ILE A 297 2.54 -24.03 -5.36
CA ILE A 297 2.98 -23.51 -4.07
C ILE A 297 3.83 -24.55 -3.35
N MET A 298 5.02 -24.15 -2.95
CA MET A 298 5.96 -25.01 -2.23
C MET A 298 6.18 -24.46 -0.81
N THR A 299 6.20 -25.38 0.16
CA THR A 299 6.61 -25.07 1.53
C THR A 299 8.12 -25.02 1.62
N ILE A 300 8.65 -23.87 2.03
CA ILE A 300 10.09 -23.61 2.19
C ILE A 300 10.43 -23.49 3.68
N ILE A 301 11.55 -24.09 4.10
CA ILE A 301 12.02 -24.04 5.49
C ILE A 301 13.38 -23.35 5.54
N ARG A 302 13.44 -22.19 6.20
CA ARG A 302 14.68 -21.50 6.55
C ARG A 302 15.13 -21.95 7.95
N ARG A 303 16.17 -22.78 8.03
CA ARG A 303 16.63 -23.38 9.30
C ARG A 303 17.38 -22.44 10.25
N ASN A 304 17.93 -21.35 9.71
CA ASN A 304 18.75 -20.40 10.45
C ASN A 304 18.10 -19.00 10.44
N TRP A 305 16.80 -18.94 10.78
CA TRP A 305 16.08 -17.68 10.85
C TRP A 305 16.46 -16.93 12.13
N GLN A 306 17.31 -15.91 12.00
CA GLN A 306 17.82 -15.16 13.15
C GLN A 306 16.71 -14.38 13.85
N VAL A 307 16.66 -14.50 15.16
CA VAL A 307 15.80 -13.73 16.08
C VAL A 307 16.70 -13.14 17.18
N ARG A 308 16.11 -12.39 18.12
CA ARG A 308 16.86 -11.86 19.28
C ARG A 308 17.65 -12.96 20.02
N ASP A 309 16.97 -14.03 20.42
CA ASP A 309 17.54 -15.10 21.26
C ASP A 309 18.06 -16.29 20.44
N GLY A 310 18.80 -16.04 19.35
CA GLY A 310 19.44 -17.07 18.52
C GLY A 310 18.78 -17.25 17.15
N ALA A 311 18.61 -18.50 16.71
CA ALA A 311 17.99 -18.82 15.42
C ALA A 311 16.89 -19.88 15.60
N ILE A 312 15.86 -19.79 14.76
CA ILE A 312 14.75 -20.73 14.71
C ILE A 312 14.54 -21.26 13.29
N GLU A 313 13.75 -22.33 13.16
CA GLU A 313 13.22 -22.72 11.87
C GLU A 313 11.99 -21.85 11.52
N ARG A 314 11.98 -21.25 10.33
CA ARG A 314 10.85 -20.52 9.77
C ARG A 314 10.32 -21.27 8.56
N THR A 315 9.04 -21.62 8.61
CA THR A 315 8.31 -22.23 7.49
C THR A 315 7.55 -21.14 6.74
N MET A 316 7.63 -21.15 5.41
CA MET A 316 7.05 -20.16 4.51
C MET A 316 6.34 -20.89 3.36
N GLN A 317 5.22 -20.34 2.86
CA GLN A 317 4.60 -20.83 1.63
C GLN A 317 5.01 -19.88 0.49
N MET A 318 5.50 -20.41 -0.62
CA MET A 318 5.92 -19.61 -1.76
C MET A 318 5.22 -20.05 -3.04
N ILE A 319 4.76 -19.09 -3.85
CA ILE A 319 4.40 -19.36 -5.24
C ILE A 319 5.68 -19.55 -6.04
N VAL A 320 5.85 -20.74 -6.60
CA VAL A 320 7.08 -21.19 -7.29
C VAL A 320 6.88 -21.37 -8.80
N THR A 321 5.81 -20.79 -9.32
CA THR A 321 5.51 -20.85 -10.76
C THR A 321 6.56 -20.10 -11.58
N PRO A 322 6.79 -20.48 -12.85
CA PRO A 322 7.97 -20.07 -13.60
C PRO A 322 8.15 -18.55 -13.76
N ARG A 323 7.09 -17.81 -14.11
CA ARG A 323 7.18 -16.35 -14.31
C ARG A 323 7.27 -15.61 -13.00
N VAL A 324 6.52 -16.03 -11.98
CA VAL A 324 6.65 -15.46 -10.63
C VAL A 324 8.08 -15.61 -10.14
N GLN A 325 8.67 -16.80 -10.28
CA GLN A 325 10.06 -17.07 -9.90
C GLN A 325 11.05 -16.19 -10.68
N GLU A 326 10.87 -16.03 -12.00
CA GLU A 326 11.70 -15.16 -12.83
C GLU A 326 11.65 -13.69 -12.35
N GLU A 327 10.44 -13.14 -12.16
CA GLU A 327 10.25 -11.74 -11.78
C GLU A 327 10.77 -11.44 -10.37
N VAL A 328 10.57 -12.34 -9.39
CA VAL A 328 11.12 -12.10 -8.04
C VAL A 328 12.64 -12.17 -8.01
N ARG A 329 13.26 -13.09 -8.78
CA ARG A 329 14.72 -13.17 -8.91
C ARG A 329 15.27 -11.89 -9.53
N ALA A 330 14.64 -11.40 -10.60
CA ALA A 330 15.01 -10.16 -11.26
C ALA A 330 14.81 -8.94 -10.35
N HIS A 331 13.70 -8.88 -9.61
CA HIS A 331 13.37 -7.78 -8.71
C HIS A 331 14.38 -7.65 -7.56
N PHE A 332 14.59 -8.72 -6.79
CA PHE A 332 15.53 -8.70 -5.67
C PHE A 332 17.00 -8.78 -6.12
N GLY A 333 17.26 -9.26 -7.34
CA GLY A 333 18.60 -9.61 -7.82
C GLY A 333 19.18 -10.80 -7.06
N CYS A 334 18.38 -11.83 -6.84
CA CYS A 334 18.73 -13.04 -6.09
C CYS A 334 18.40 -14.31 -6.89
N ASP A 335 19.38 -14.85 -7.61
CA ASP A 335 19.16 -15.97 -8.56
C ASP A 335 18.75 -17.29 -7.89
N THR A 336 19.03 -17.44 -6.58
CA THR A 336 18.70 -18.66 -5.82
C THR A 336 17.32 -18.61 -5.16
N LEU A 337 16.58 -17.50 -5.29
CA LEU A 337 15.26 -17.38 -4.68
C LEU A 337 14.28 -18.38 -5.33
N GLU A 338 13.53 -19.10 -4.51
CA GLU A 338 12.68 -20.21 -4.96
C GLU A 338 11.32 -19.74 -5.50
N GLY A 339 10.82 -18.60 -5.05
CA GLY A 339 9.51 -18.08 -5.44
C GLY A 339 9.13 -16.81 -4.69
N ALA A 340 7.88 -16.37 -4.88
CA ALA A 340 7.30 -15.25 -4.15
C ALA A 340 6.63 -15.74 -2.87
N GLU A 341 6.99 -15.14 -1.72
CA GLU A 341 6.43 -15.50 -0.42
C GLU A 341 4.97 -15.02 -0.29
N LEU A 342 4.12 -15.92 0.19
CA LEU A 342 2.74 -15.64 0.56
C LEU A 342 2.64 -15.29 2.04
N GLU A 343 1.73 -14.37 2.35
CA GLU A 343 1.41 -13.95 3.71
C GLU A 343 1.05 -15.15 4.60
N ASP A 344 1.59 -15.17 5.82
CA ASP A 344 1.37 -16.25 6.78
C ASP A 344 0.76 -15.79 8.12
N GLN A 345 0.48 -14.49 8.25
CA GLN A 345 -0.21 -13.85 9.36
C GLN A 345 -1.58 -13.30 8.96
N GLY A 346 -2.30 -12.75 9.94
CA GLY A 346 -3.63 -12.18 9.78
C GLY A 346 -4.77 -13.10 10.22
N GLU A 347 -6.00 -12.69 9.96
CA GLU A 347 -7.20 -13.49 10.19
C GLU A 347 -7.39 -14.53 9.07
N ASP A 348 -8.41 -15.39 9.15
CA ASP A 348 -8.72 -16.50 8.21
C ASP A 348 -9.00 -16.06 6.75
N GLY A 349 -8.71 -14.81 6.37
CA GLY A 349 -8.80 -14.27 5.01
C GLY A 349 -7.57 -13.52 4.50
N THR A 350 -6.49 -13.44 5.28
CA THR A 350 -5.27 -12.72 4.88
C THR A 350 -4.17 -13.68 4.43
N ALA A 351 -3.96 -14.78 5.18
CA ALA A 351 -2.93 -15.75 4.89
C ALA A 351 -3.18 -16.48 3.56
N LEU A 352 -2.11 -16.73 2.80
CA LEU A 352 -2.09 -17.41 1.50
C LEU A 352 -2.83 -16.72 0.35
N THR A 353 -3.56 -15.64 0.59
CA THR A 353 -4.32 -14.89 -0.43
C THR A 353 -3.61 -13.61 -0.87
N HIS A 354 -2.52 -13.27 -0.19
CA HIS A 354 -1.75 -12.05 -0.37
C HIS A 354 -0.25 -12.36 -0.42
N TRP A 355 0.51 -11.42 -0.98
CA TRP A 355 1.97 -11.41 -0.86
C TRP A 355 2.42 -11.08 0.56
N GLU A 356 3.52 -11.70 1.00
CA GLU A 356 4.16 -11.42 2.29
C GLU A 356 4.60 -9.96 2.39
N LYS A 357 4.03 -9.24 3.35
CA LYS A 357 4.26 -7.80 3.45
C LYS A 357 5.68 -7.44 3.83
N ARG A 358 6.41 -8.28 4.59
CA ARG A 358 7.82 -8.02 4.94
C ARG A 358 8.71 -7.83 3.71
N VAL A 359 8.51 -8.61 2.65
CA VAL A 359 9.36 -8.58 1.44
C VAL A 359 8.77 -7.80 0.28
N PHE A 360 7.47 -7.48 0.32
CA PHE A 360 6.78 -6.77 -0.77
C PHE A 360 6.14 -5.43 -0.39
N GLU A 361 6.03 -5.10 0.91
CA GLU A 361 5.52 -3.85 1.49
C GLU A 361 4.36 -3.17 0.75
N ASN A 362 4.63 -2.24 -0.18
CA ASN A 362 3.63 -1.48 -0.93
C ASN A 362 3.17 -2.13 -2.23
N GLU A 363 3.51 -3.40 -2.46
CA GLU A 363 2.84 -4.19 -3.49
C GLU A 363 1.33 -4.25 -3.19
N ALA A 364 0.52 -3.96 -4.21
CA ALA A 364 -0.91 -3.75 -4.08
C ALA A 364 -1.68 -4.97 -3.56
N MET A 365 -1.10 -6.18 -3.67
CA MET A 365 -1.67 -7.45 -3.20
C MET A 365 -1.08 -7.93 -1.87
N THR A 366 -0.52 -7.03 -1.05
CA THR A 366 -0.23 -7.33 0.36
C THR A 366 -1.49 -7.21 1.24
N GLY A 367 -1.54 -7.92 2.37
CA GLY A 367 -2.75 -8.09 3.19
C GLY A 367 -3.21 -6.86 4.01
N THR A 368 -2.63 -5.69 3.80
CA THR A 368 -3.05 -4.42 4.44
C THR A 368 -2.96 -3.29 3.46
N HIS A 369 -3.88 -2.34 3.57
CA HIS A 369 -3.78 -1.11 2.79
C HIS A 369 -2.49 -0.35 3.06
N THR A 370 -1.74 -0.09 1.98
CA THR A 370 -0.54 0.74 1.95
C THR A 370 -0.78 2.05 1.25
N GLN A 371 0.05 3.04 1.57
CA GLN A 371 0.14 4.25 0.75
C GLN A 371 0.91 3.90 -0.52
N ASN A 372 0.52 4.50 -1.65
CA ASN A 372 1.11 4.27 -2.97
C ASN A 372 1.19 2.78 -3.36
N PRO A 373 0.04 2.08 -3.43
CA PRO A 373 0.00 0.67 -3.79
C PRO A 373 0.47 0.46 -5.23
N VAL A 374 1.35 -0.54 -5.42
CA VAL A 374 2.01 -0.85 -6.70
C VAL A 374 1.52 -2.19 -7.23
N TYR A 375 0.89 -2.17 -8.41
CA TYR A 375 0.62 -3.38 -9.19
C TYR A 375 1.87 -3.75 -9.99
N SER A 376 2.70 -4.60 -9.39
CA SER A 376 4.04 -4.90 -9.88
C SER A 376 4.06 -5.94 -11.01
N ARG A 377 5.23 -6.10 -11.64
CA ARG A 377 5.47 -7.20 -12.59
C ARG A 377 5.27 -8.58 -11.94
N ILE A 378 5.48 -8.70 -10.63
CA ILE A 378 5.32 -9.96 -9.88
C ILE A 378 3.84 -10.38 -9.85
N THR A 379 2.93 -9.44 -9.57
CA THR A 379 1.48 -9.70 -9.58
C THR A 379 0.97 -10.02 -10.98
N LEU A 380 1.46 -9.32 -12.01
CA LEU A 380 1.12 -9.65 -13.38
C LEU A 380 1.65 -11.02 -13.82
N ALA A 381 2.85 -11.39 -13.37
CA ALA A 381 3.41 -12.72 -13.61
C ALA A 381 2.60 -13.83 -12.95
N LEU A 382 2.06 -13.61 -11.76
CA LEU A 382 1.13 -14.55 -11.13
C LEU A 382 -0.09 -14.77 -12.03
N MET A 383 -0.68 -13.69 -12.53
CA MET A 383 -1.86 -13.79 -13.40
C MET A 383 -1.57 -14.51 -14.72
N GLU A 384 -0.37 -14.35 -15.28
CA GLU A 384 0.07 -15.13 -16.44
C GLU A 384 0.28 -16.62 -16.09
N ASP A 385 0.91 -16.91 -14.94
CA ASP A 385 1.16 -18.27 -14.46
C ASP A 385 -0.11 -19.04 -14.04
N THR A 386 -1.27 -18.37 -13.96
CA THR A 386 -2.58 -19.04 -13.87
C THR A 386 -2.83 -19.97 -15.06
N GLY A 387 -2.23 -19.67 -16.23
CA GLY A 387 -2.48 -20.31 -17.52
C GLY A 387 -3.75 -19.82 -18.24
N TRP A 388 -4.52 -18.94 -17.59
CA TRP A 388 -5.76 -18.37 -18.12
C TRP A 388 -5.54 -17.10 -18.95
N TYR A 389 -4.53 -16.32 -18.57
CA TYR A 389 -4.25 -15.01 -19.14
C TYR A 389 -2.82 -14.92 -19.67
N SER A 390 -2.57 -13.93 -20.53
CA SER A 390 -1.23 -13.39 -20.76
C SER A 390 -1.20 -11.96 -20.23
N ALA A 391 -0.11 -11.57 -19.59
CA ALA A 391 -0.02 -10.26 -18.98
C ALA A 391 0.64 -9.22 -19.89
N ASN A 392 0.04 -8.04 -19.99
CA ASN A 392 0.66 -6.88 -20.57
C ASN A 392 1.53 -6.17 -19.53
N TYR A 393 2.81 -6.56 -19.48
CA TYR A 393 3.76 -5.98 -18.53
C TYR A 393 4.06 -4.49 -18.73
N SER A 394 3.60 -3.84 -19.81
CA SER A 394 3.69 -2.38 -19.93
C SER A 394 2.78 -1.66 -18.93
N MET A 395 1.77 -2.35 -18.39
CA MET A 395 0.86 -1.84 -17.36
C MET A 395 1.45 -1.98 -15.95
N ALA A 396 2.55 -2.71 -15.78
CA ALA A 396 3.18 -2.91 -14.49
C ALA A 396 3.79 -1.61 -13.96
N GLN A 397 3.56 -1.35 -12.69
CA GLN A 397 4.21 -0.27 -11.96
C GLN A 397 5.54 -0.76 -11.38
N GLU A 398 6.47 0.17 -11.15
CA GLU A 398 7.77 -0.14 -10.57
C GLU A 398 7.65 -0.31 -9.05
N LEU A 399 7.97 -1.50 -8.55
CA LEU A 399 8.12 -1.73 -7.11
C LEU A 399 9.55 -1.36 -6.70
N GLY A 400 9.70 -0.35 -5.84
CA GLY A 400 11.00 0.04 -5.30
C GLY A 400 11.45 -0.84 -4.11
N TRP A 401 10.49 -1.26 -3.28
CA TRP A 401 10.76 -2.02 -2.06
C TRP A 401 11.49 -3.34 -2.34
N GLY A 402 12.64 -3.54 -1.69
CA GLY A 402 13.45 -4.76 -1.85
C GLY A 402 14.27 -4.84 -3.14
N ARG A 403 14.08 -3.90 -4.09
CA ARG A 403 14.69 -3.98 -5.42
C ARG A 403 16.22 -4.00 -5.32
N ASN A 404 16.85 -4.99 -5.95
CA ASN A 404 18.30 -5.21 -5.95
C ASN A 404 18.96 -5.37 -4.56
N LEU A 405 18.20 -5.62 -3.50
CA LEU A 405 18.74 -5.81 -2.13
C LEU A 405 19.35 -7.20 -1.90
N LYS A 406 19.33 -8.07 -2.92
CA LYS A 406 19.96 -9.40 -2.96
C LYS A 406 19.33 -10.40 -2.00
N CYS A 407 19.87 -11.61 -2.00
CA CYS A 407 19.36 -12.73 -1.22
C CYS A 407 19.34 -12.47 0.29
N ASP A 408 20.25 -11.63 0.80
CA ASP A 408 20.28 -11.28 2.21
C ASP A 408 19.00 -10.58 2.68
N PHE A 409 18.33 -9.82 1.80
CA PHE A 409 17.05 -9.20 2.11
C PHE A 409 15.88 -10.19 1.97
N ALA A 410 15.83 -10.91 0.84
CA ALA A 410 14.69 -11.75 0.51
C ALA A 410 14.60 -13.03 1.38
N MET A 411 15.75 -13.63 1.73
CA MET A 411 15.80 -14.98 2.31
C MET A 411 16.06 -15.01 3.82
N LYS A 412 16.43 -13.88 4.43
CA LYS A 412 16.80 -13.79 5.86
C LYS A 412 15.83 -12.92 6.63
N SER A 413 15.91 -13.00 7.96
CA SER A 413 15.08 -12.18 8.83
C SER A 413 15.50 -10.72 8.78
N CYS A 414 14.53 -9.82 9.02
CA CYS A 414 14.84 -8.40 9.17
C CYS A 414 15.76 -8.14 10.37
N LYS A 415 15.75 -9.01 11.40
CA LYS A 415 16.74 -8.98 12.49
C LYS A 415 18.16 -9.12 11.97
N GLU A 416 18.43 -10.12 11.13
CA GLU A 416 19.77 -10.34 10.56
C GLU A 416 20.17 -9.17 9.67
N TRP A 417 19.23 -8.68 8.85
CA TRP A 417 19.44 -7.49 8.02
C TRP A 417 19.85 -6.29 8.87
N ILE A 418 19.02 -5.91 9.85
CA ILE A 418 19.26 -4.76 10.74
C ILE A 418 20.60 -4.91 11.44
N SER A 419 20.88 -6.08 12.02
CA SER A 419 22.12 -6.33 12.76
C SER A 419 23.36 -6.22 11.87
N SER A 420 23.29 -6.74 10.64
CA SER A 420 24.40 -6.71 9.68
C SER A 420 24.70 -5.31 9.11
N LYS A 421 23.71 -4.41 9.13
CA LYS A 421 23.79 -3.05 8.56
C LYS A 421 23.91 -1.95 9.61
N SER A 422 23.68 -2.25 10.90
CA SER A 422 23.74 -1.26 11.99
C SER A 422 25.16 -1.01 12.54
N SER A 423 26.19 -1.66 11.97
CA SER A 423 27.57 -1.47 12.44
C SER A 423 28.16 -0.12 12.01
N ARG A 424 29.06 0.49 12.80
CA ARG A 424 29.76 1.73 12.39
C ARG A 424 30.57 1.57 11.09
N LEU A 425 31.02 0.35 10.79
CA LEU A 425 31.73 0.00 9.55
C LEU A 425 30.82 -0.02 8.31
N SER A 426 29.48 -0.10 8.50
CA SER A 426 28.52 -0.06 7.39
C SER A 426 28.25 1.37 6.91
N ASP A 427 28.27 2.36 7.81
CA ASP A 427 28.12 3.79 7.46
C ASP A 427 29.28 4.26 6.57
N GLU A 428 30.52 3.84 6.85
CA GLU A 428 31.70 4.13 6.02
C GLU A 428 31.65 3.45 4.64
N LYS A 429 30.89 2.36 4.49
CA LYS A 429 30.68 1.65 3.21
C LYS A 429 29.36 2.02 2.51
N GLY A 430 28.64 3.02 3.02
CA GLY A 430 27.35 3.46 2.48
C GLY A 430 26.22 2.41 2.57
N LYS A 431 26.34 1.43 3.47
CA LYS A 431 25.32 0.39 3.67
C LYS A 431 24.29 0.89 4.69
N LYS A 432 23.13 1.32 4.20
CA LYS A 432 22.00 1.75 5.05
C LYS A 432 21.20 0.55 5.57
N ILE A 433 20.59 0.70 6.76
CA ILE A 433 19.63 -0.26 7.35
C ILE A 433 18.32 -0.27 6.55
N HIS A 434 18.07 0.81 5.80
CA HIS A 434 16.95 0.95 4.88
C HIS A 434 16.78 -0.28 3.97
N PRO A 435 15.52 -0.70 3.71
CA PRO A 435 14.30 0.04 4.02
C PRO A 435 13.74 -0.21 5.44
N PHE A 436 14.36 -1.13 6.20
CA PHE A 436 14.06 -1.30 7.63
C PHE A 436 14.67 -0.17 8.47
N CYS A 437 14.25 -0.06 9.73
CA CYS A 437 14.70 1.00 10.63
C CYS A 437 14.80 0.55 12.08
N ASN A 438 15.46 1.34 12.93
CA ASN A 438 15.65 1.02 14.36
C ASN A 438 15.37 2.23 15.27
N LYS A 439 14.66 3.22 14.77
CA LYS A 439 14.47 4.50 15.46
C LYS A 439 13.09 4.58 16.09
N VAL A 440 13.05 4.68 17.41
CA VAL A 440 11.79 4.88 18.14
C VAL A 440 11.32 6.32 17.96
N LYS A 441 10.01 6.50 17.78
CA LYS A 441 9.38 7.82 17.75
C LYS A 441 9.66 8.60 19.05
N GLN A 442 10.22 9.81 18.92
CA GLN A 442 10.53 10.71 20.04
C GLN A 442 9.76 12.03 19.89
N ASP A 443 9.73 12.80 20.98
CA ASP A 443 9.30 14.21 20.98
C ASP A 443 10.51 15.06 21.39
N PRO A 444 10.99 16.00 20.54
CA PRO A 444 10.49 16.39 19.21
C PRO A 444 10.63 15.29 18.14
N LEU A 445 9.63 15.19 17.25
CA LEU A 445 9.61 14.21 16.17
C LEU A 445 10.73 14.47 15.16
N GLN A 446 11.50 13.43 14.84
CA GLN A 446 12.52 13.52 13.80
C GLN A 446 12.15 12.64 12.60
N THR A 447 11.73 13.27 11.50
CA THR A 447 11.37 12.62 10.23
C THR A 447 12.60 12.32 9.38
N GLU A 448 12.42 11.46 8.38
CA GLU A 448 13.42 11.12 7.37
C GLU A 448 12.74 11.02 5.98
N CYS A 449 13.50 10.78 4.93
CA CYS A 449 12.95 10.54 3.60
C CYS A 449 12.81 9.04 3.29
N THR A 450 11.83 8.69 2.49
CA THR A 450 11.77 7.37 1.83
C THR A 450 12.98 7.17 0.91
N ASP A 451 13.32 5.92 0.60
CA ASP A 451 14.50 5.58 -0.23
C ASP A 451 14.43 6.18 -1.64
N ASP A 452 13.23 6.24 -2.21
CA ASP A 452 12.93 6.87 -3.51
C ASP A 452 12.73 8.39 -3.42
N ARG A 453 12.78 8.96 -2.20
CA ARG A 453 12.56 10.37 -1.88
C ARG A 453 11.22 10.92 -2.36
N SER A 454 10.22 10.07 -2.55
CA SER A 454 8.86 10.51 -2.91
C SER A 454 8.11 11.12 -1.72
N SER A 455 8.48 10.77 -0.48
CA SER A 455 7.72 11.13 0.71
C SER A 455 8.58 11.45 1.93
N VAL A 456 8.02 12.27 2.82
CA VAL A 456 8.47 12.41 4.20
C VAL A 456 7.95 11.22 5.00
N ALA A 457 8.81 10.57 5.78
CA ALA A 457 8.48 9.31 6.43
C ALA A 457 9.01 9.21 7.86
N LEU A 458 8.55 8.17 8.55
CA LEU A 458 8.92 7.83 9.92
C LEU A 458 9.16 6.34 10.03
N CYS A 459 10.10 5.94 10.87
CA CYS A 459 10.18 4.57 11.33
C CYS A 459 8.92 4.19 12.11
N ASN A 460 8.20 3.16 11.65
CA ASN A 460 6.97 2.66 12.29
C ASN A 460 7.22 1.75 13.51
N LEU A 461 8.37 1.93 14.18
CA LEU A 461 8.76 1.18 15.37
C LEU A 461 8.01 1.70 16.61
N VAL A 462 7.27 0.81 17.27
CA VAL A 462 6.42 1.14 18.43
C VAL A 462 6.67 0.18 19.59
N GLU A 463 6.32 0.61 20.81
CA GLU A 463 6.24 -0.26 21.99
C GLU A 463 4.87 -0.93 22.04
N HIS A 464 4.85 -2.26 22.14
CA HIS A 464 3.65 -3.08 22.31
C HIS A 464 3.36 -3.31 23.80
N SER A 465 2.09 -3.46 24.14
CA SER A 465 1.66 -3.66 25.54
C SER A 465 2.13 -5.01 26.13
N GLN A 466 2.38 -5.99 25.26
CA GLN A 466 2.85 -7.33 25.60
C GLN A 466 4.14 -7.64 24.85
N PRO A 467 5.00 -8.52 25.38
CA PRO A 467 6.21 -8.92 24.66
C PRO A 467 5.82 -9.63 23.36
N LEU A 468 6.51 -9.30 22.28
CA LEU A 468 6.31 -9.92 20.97
C LEU A 468 6.66 -11.42 21.02
N PRO A 469 5.99 -12.27 20.23
CA PRO A 469 6.40 -13.66 20.06
C PRO A 469 7.88 -13.76 19.68
N LYS A 470 8.59 -14.79 20.16
CA LYS A 470 10.04 -14.95 19.94
C LYS A 470 10.45 -14.84 18.46
N LYS A 471 9.62 -15.36 17.55
CA LYS A 471 9.86 -15.30 16.10
C LYS A 471 9.86 -13.88 15.49
N TYR A 472 9.31 -12.91 16.21
CA TYR A 472 9.14 -11.51 15.80
C TYR A 472 9.94 -10.53 16.66
N GLN A 473 10.81 -11.03 17.54
CA GLN A 473 11.72 -10.18 18.30
C GLN A 473 12.96 -9.86 17.45
N ASN A 474 12.93 -8.70 16.79
CA ASN A 474 13.83 -8.36 15.70
C ASN A 474 15.08 -7.56 16.12
N PHE A 475 15.31 -7.36 17.41
CA PHE A 475 16.37 -6.47 17.92
C PHE A 475 17.16 -7.08 19.08
N ASP A 476 18.49 -6.93 18.99
CA ASP A 476 19.41 -7.18 20.11
C ASP A 476 19.53 -5.94 21.02
N SER A 477 19.51 -4.74 20.42
CA SER A 477 19.50 -3.44 21.09
C SER A 477 18.81 -2.39 20.22
N ILE A 478 18.14 -1.42 20.82
CA ILE A 478 17.49 -0.30 20.11
C ILE A 478 17.99 1.03 20.71
N PRO A 479 18.42 2.01 19.90
CA PRO A 479 18.77 3.34 20.39
C PRO A 479 17.68 3.93 21.28
N HIS A 480 18.09 4.47 22.43
CA HIS A 480 17.20 5.11 23.43
C HIS A 480 16.19 4.18 24.11
N VAL A 481 16.31 2.86 23.95
CA VAL A 481 15.51 1.87 24.69
C VAL A 481 16.39 1.19 25.76
N PRO A 482 15.92 1.06 27.01
CA PRO A 482 16.66 0.36 28.06
C PRO A 482 16.89 -1.13 27.74
N PRO A 483 18.06 -1.70 28.07
CA PRO A 483 18.34 -3.11 27.88
C PRO A 483 17.27 -4.01 28.52
N GLY A 484 16.81 -5.03 27.77
CA GLY A 484 15.78 -5.97 28.19
C GLY A 484 14.37 -5.60 27.73
N LYS A 485 14.14 -4.34 27.33
CA LYS A 485 12.83 -3.87 26.82
C LYS A 485 12.62 -4.14 25.33
N GLU A 486 13.64 -4.50 24.57
CA GLU A 486 13.58 -4.70 23.11
C GLU A 486 12.52 -5.73 22.69
N ARG A 487 12.21 -6.70 23.56
CA ARG A 487 11.15 -7.71 23.32
C ARG A 487 9.75 -7.12 23.18
N TYR A 488 9.53 -5.89 23.63
CA TYR A 488 8.27 -5.17 23.49
C TYR A 488 8.23 -4.29 22.24
N TYR A 489 9.35 -4.14 21.52
CA TYR A 489 9.45 -3.25 20.38
C TYR A 489 9.47 -4.03 19.07
N GLY A 490 8.68 -3.54 18.12
CA GLY A 490 8.63 -4.01 16.74
C GLY A 490 7.84 -3.03 15.87
N GLY A 491 7.77 -3.32 14.58
CA GLY A 491 6.92 -2.56 13.65
C GLY A 491 5.47 -2.53 14.10
N SER A 492 4.74 -1.46 13.78
CA SER A 492 3.31 -1.32 14.06
C SER A 492 2.44 -2.23 13.19
N VAL A 493 2.96 -2.68 12.05
CA VAL A 493 2.27 -3.57 11.12
C VAL A 493 2.61 -5.02 11.43
N SER A 494 1.62 -5.76 11.93
CA SER A 494 1.80 -7.17 12.29
C SER A 494 2.20 -8.02 11.09
N LEU A 495 1.52 -7.86 9.94
CA LEU A 495 1.74 -8.60 8.68
C LEU A 495 3.15 -8.44 8.10
N ALA A 496 3.91 -7.42 8.52
CA ALA A 496 5.30 -7.27 8.10
C ALA A 496 6.26 -8.05 9.03
N ASP A 497 5.83 -9.15 9.64
CA ASP A 497 6.57 -9.91 10.67
C ASP A 497 7.06 -9.04 11.85
N TYR A 498 6.33 -7.95 12.16
CA TYR A 498 6.76 -6.88 13.07
C TYR A 498 8.15 -6.31 12.74
N CYS A 499 8.61 -6.43 11.50
CA CYS A 499 9.80 -5.76 11.01
C CYS A 499 9.49 -4.28 10.86
N PRO A 500 10.19 -3.38 11.56
CA PRO A 500 9.95 -1.95 11.42
C PRO A 500 10.63 -1.40 10.18
N TYR A 501 9.95 -0.48 9.51
CA TYR A 501 10.39 0.13 8.27
C TYR A 501 10.00 1.60 8.18
N ILE A 502 10.63 2.28 7.22
CA ILE A 502 10.34 3.68 6.92
C ILE A 502 9.00 3.77 6.21
N GLN A 503 8.04 4.39 6.87
CA GLN A 503 6.66 4.44 6.42
C GLN A 503 6.17 5.89 6.28
N GLU A 504 5.45 6.15 5.20
CA GLU A 504 4.68 7.38 5.02
C GLU A 504 3.61 7.52 6.09
N PHE A 505 3.24 8.75 6.40
CA PHE A 505 2.21 9.03 7.39
C PHE A 505 1.27 10.16 6.96
N THR A 506 0.19 10.30 7.69
CA THR A 506 -0.72 11.44 7.53
C THR A 506 -0.63 12.36 8.74
N TRP A 507 -0.57 13.66 8.49
CA TRP A 507 -0.64 14.67 9.54
C TRP A 507 -2.08 14.76 10.02
N ARG A 508 -2.30 14.58 11.33
CA ARG A 508 -3.63 14.65 11.95
C ARG A 508 -3.69 15.78 12.96
N ALA A 509 -4.82 16.47 13.01
CA ALA A 509 -5.15 17.44 14.06
C ALA A 509 -6.50 17.07 14.65
N ARG A 510 -6.55 16.79 15.97
CA ARG A 510 -7.78 16.34 16.66
C ARG A 510 -8.45 15.14 15.96
N ASN A 511 -7.66 14.15 15.54
CA ASN A 511 -8.07 12.95 14.77
C ASN A 511 -8.62 13.19 13.36
N ILE A 512 -8.51 14.41 12.83
CA ILE A 512 -8.87 14.71 11.44
C ILE A 512 -7.59 14.76 10.61
N VAL A 513 -7.56 14.02 9.50
CA VAL A 513 -6.48 14.10 8.52
C VAL A 513 -6.42 15.50 7.94
N VAL A 514 -5.28 16.16 8.08
CA VAL A 514 -5.01 17.52 7.58
C VAL A 514 -4.33 17.44 6.22
N ARG A 515 -3.30 16.60 6.10
CA ARG A 515 -2.53 16.40 4.87
C ARG A 515 -1.74 15.08 4.91
N GLY A 516 -1.41 14.53 3.75
CA GLY A 516 -0.44 13.44 3.61
C GLY A 516 1.01 13.92 3.71
N SER A 517 1.95 12.99 3.52
CA SER A 517 3.40 13.25 3.53
C SER A 517 4.10 13.01 2.19
N HIS A 518 3.35 12.56 1.18
CA HIS A 518 3.86 12.34 -0.18
C HIS A 518 4.06 13.68 -0.91
N CYS A 519 5.28 13.88 -1.43
CA CYS A 519 5.75 15.17 -1.94
C CYS A 519 5.10 15.58 -3.28
N LEU A 520 4.56 14.63 -4.05
CA LEU A 520 4.03 14.92 -5.40
C LEU A 520 2.65 15.55 -5.41
N TYR A 521 1.95 15.53 -4.28
CA TYR A 521 0.56 15.97 -4.16
C TYR A 521 0.47 17.42 -3.67
N GLU A 522 -0.03 18.32 -4.52
CA GLU A 522 -0.11 19.75 -4.21
C GLU A 522 -1.03 20.05 -3.02
N GLU A 523 -2.05 19.23 -2.79
CA GLU A 523 -2.94 19.29 -1.64
C GLU A 523 -2.21 19.08 -0.30
N ASN A 524 -1.00 18.51 -0.31
CA ASN A 524 -0.18 18.30 0.88
C ASN A 524 0.68 19.53 1.25
N ASN A 525 0.57 20.64 0.53
CA ASN A 525 1.27 21.88 0.88
C ASN A 525 0.88 22.36 2.30
N PRO A 526 1.86 22.67 3.18
CA PRO A 526 1.55 23.23 4.49
C PRO A 526 0.88 24.60 4.37
N HIS A 527 -0.01 24.92 5.31
CA HIS A 527 -0.56 26.27 5.43
C HIS A 527 0.58 27.28 5.64
N PRO A 528 0.56 28.48 5.02
CA PRO A 528 1.67 29.44 5.09
C PRO A 528 2.14 29.78 6.51
N GLU A 529 1.21 29.96 7.45
CA GLU A 529 1.51 30.24 8.88
C GLU A 529 2.19 29.08 9.62
N LYS A 530 2.22 27.90 9.00
CA LYS A 530 2.76 26.65 9.53
C LYS A 530 3.84 26.08 8.62
N ASN A 531 4.39 26.86 7.69
CA ASN A 531 5.39 26.39 6.74
C ASN A 531 6.81 26.83 7.12
N PHE A 532 7.27 26.37 8.29
CA PHE A 532 8.52 26.88 8.90
C PHE A 532 9.74 26.52 8.07
N ALA A 533 9.71 25.34 7.45
CA ALA A 533 10.78 24.81 6.62
C ALA A 533 10.68 25.21 5.14
N LEU A 534 9.75 26.11 4.78
CA LEU A 534 9.54 26.56 3.40
C LEU A 534 9.32 25.41 2.41
N GLU A 535 8.60 24.37 2.85
CA GLU A 535 8.28 23.21 2.04
C GLU A 535 7.37 23.60 0.86
N LYS A 536 7.52 22.88 -0.25
CA LYS A 536 6.65 23.00 -1.43
C LYS A 536 6.40 21.61 -2.02
N TYR A 537 5.13 21.21 -2.02
CA TYR A 537 4.64 19.96 -2.59
C TYR A 537 4.10 20.21 -4.00
N GLY A 538 4.26 19.22 -4.88
CA GLY A 538 3.79 19.25 -6.26
C GLY A 538 4.51 18.24 -7.15
N THR A 539 4.07 18.13 -8.40
CA THR A 539 4.51 17.08 -9.35
C THR A 539 6.02 17.04 -9.61
N HIS A 540 6.75 18.10 -9.29
CA HIS A 540 8.21 18.20 -9.41
C HIS A 540 8.88 18.51 -8.07
N SER A 541 8.38 17.87 -7.00
CA SER A 541 8.94 17.93 -5.65
C SER A 541 9.44 16.56 -5.15
N ARG A 542 10.49 16.59 -4.33
CA ARG A 542 11.07 15.41 -3.67
C ARG A 542 11.36 15.70 -2.21
N CYS A 543 11.53 14.64 -1.42
CA CYS A 543 11.93 14.71 -0.03
C CYS A 543 13.45 14.94 0.09
N PHE A 544 13.83 15.97 0.84
CA PHE A 544 15.21 16.28 1.18
C PHE A 544 15.41 16.19 2.68
N ASP A 545 16.52 15.56 3.08
CA ASP A 545 16.89 15.46 4.48
C ASP A 545 17.34 16.83 5.01
N HIS A 546 17.01 17.14 6.25
CA HIS A 546 17.51 18.32 6.96
C HIS A 546 18.78 17.95 7.74
N THR A 547 19.58 18.96 8.08
CA THR A 547 20.67 18.78 9.05
C THR A 547 20.12 18.54 10.46
N ASN A 548 21.01 18.23 11.42
CA ASN A 548 20.65 18.13 12.84
C ASN A 548 20.18 19.44 13.49
N GLN A 549 20.17 20.55 12.74
CA GLN A 549 19.65 21.84 13.20
C GLN A 549 18.15 21.94 12.91
N MET A 550 17.37 22.19 13.96
CA MET A 550 15.94 22.45 13.83
C MET A 550 15.68 23.74 13.03
N TRP A 551 14.63 23.73 12.22
CA TRP A 551 14.16 24.93 11.54
C TRP A 551 13.59 25.94 12.53
N GLU A 552 13.92 27.20 12.29
CA GLU A 552 13.59 28.31 13.16
C GLU A 552 13.06 29.50 12.36
N GLU A 553 11.99 30.11 12.86
CA GLU A 553 11.47 31.40 12.37
C GLU A 553 11.77 32.50 13.39
N ARG A 554 12.33 33.62 12.96
CA ARG A 554 12.62 34.76 13.84
C ARG A 554 12.12 36.08 13.28
N THR A 555 11.51 36.89 14.14
CA THR A 555 11.39 38.34 13.99
C THR A 555 12.21 39.02 15.09
N CYS A 556 12.29 40.36 15.06
CA CYS A 556 12.96 41.11 16.12
C CYS A 556 12.31 40.99 17.51
N LYS A 557 11.07 40.52 17.59
CA LYS A 557 10.30 40.43 18.85
C LYS A 557 10.01 38.99 19.27
N HIS A 558 10.00 38.06 18.32
CA HIS A 558 9.54 36.70 18.53
C HIS A 558 10.45 35.71 17.81
N ALA A 559 10.77 34.60 18.47
CA ALA A 559 11.40 33.44 17.84
C ALA A 559 10.49 32.23 18.06
N ARG A 560 10.35 31.41 17.02
CA ARG A 560 9.57 30.17 17.04
C ARG A 560 10.44 29.05 16.49
N GLN A 561 10.47 27.94 17.20
CA GLN A 561 11.13 26.73 16.75
C GLN A 561 10.07 25.67 16.53
N TRP A 562 10.16 24.98 15.41
CA TRP A 562 9.19 23.95 15.07
C TRP A 562 9.56 22.63 15.78
N GLN A 563 8.55 21.89 16.25
CA GLN A 563 8.74 20.68 17.04
C GLN A 563 9.12 19.42 16.22
N HIS A 564 9.04 19.48 14.90
CA HIS A 564 9.32 18.35 13.99
C HIS A 564 10.35 18.70 12.91
N TRP A 565 11.41 17.92 12.78
CA TRP A 565 12.51 18.24 11.85
C TRP A 565 13.10 16.97 11.26
N GLY A 566 13.97 17.09 10.27
CA GLY A 566 14.76 15.96 9.76
C GLY A 566 14.54 15.68 8.29
N SER A 567 13.38 16.06 7.73
CA SER A 567 13.14 16.06 6.30
C SER A 567 11.97 16.96 5.91
N GLY A 568 11.90 17.33 4.63
CA GLY A 568 10.80 18.10 4.06
C GLY A 568 10.74 18.01 2.53
N CYS A 569 9.60 18.37 1.95
CA CYS A 569 9.42 18.33 0.49
C CYS A 569 9.80 19.67 -0.16
N TYR A 570 10.63 19.62 -1.20
CA TYR A 570 11.07 20.80 -1.95
C TYR A 570 11.01 20.53 -3.44
N GLN A 571 10.77 21.59 -4.21
CA GLN A 571 10.91 21.54 -5.66
C GLN A 571 12.37 21.40 -6.04
N TYR A 572 12.63 20.72 -7.15
CA TYR A 572 13.99 20.56 -7.68
C TYR A 572 14.04 20.84 -9.17
N LYS A 573 15.22 20.86 -9.76
CA LYS A 573 15.42 20.79 -11.21
C LYS A 573 16.75 20.12 -11.52
N CYS A 574 16.81 19.43 -12.65
CA CYS A 574 18.00 18.72 -13.10
C CYS A 574 18.58 19.43 -14.32
N GLU A 575 19.64 20.22 -14.12
CA GLU A 575 20.22 21.07 -15.17
C GLU A 575 21.74 21.03 -15.12
N ALA A 576 22.37 21.07 -16.29
CA ALA A 576 23.82 21.08 -16.47
C ALA A 576 24.53 19.90 -15.76
N GLY A 577 23.89 18.74 -15.73
CA GLY A 577 24.37 17.53 -15.06
C GLY A 577 24.39 17.61 -13.53
N ARG A 578 23.65 18.54 -12.90
CA ARG A 578 23.56 18.69 -11.44
C ARG A 578 22.11 18.80 -10.97
N LEU A 579 21.90 18.44 -9.72
CA LEU A 579 20.64 18.64 -9.00
C LEU A 579 20.62 20.04 -8.40
N HIS A 580 19.51 20.75 -8.57
CA HIS A 580 19.27 22.06 -7.95
C HIS A 580 18.00 22.00 -7.12
N ILE A 581 18.06 22.49 -5.89
CA ILE A 581 16.95 22.55 -4.95
C ILE A 581 16.38 23.98 -4.97
N MET A 582 15.06 24.09 -5.08
CA MET A 582 14.36 25.37 -5.07
C MET A 582 13.68 25.57 -3.71
N VAL A 583 14.03 26.66 -3.02
CA VAL A 583 13.46 27.04 -1.73
C VAL A 583 12.98 28.48 -1.82
N ALA A 584 11.66 28.67 -1.68
CA ALA A 584 10.98 29.92 -2.04
C ALA A 584 11.38 30.39 -3.45
N ASN A 585 11.99 31.58 -3.58
CA ASN A 585 12.40 32.15 -4.87
C ASN A 585 13.88 31.91 -5.21
N TYR A 586 14.58 31.08 -4.44
CA TYR A 586 16.02 30.88 -4.56
C TYR A 586 16.34 29.45 -4.98
N THR A 587 17.40 29.31 -5.77
CA THR A 587 17.90 28.03 -6.27
C THR A 587 19.28 27.74 -5.67
N TYR A 588 19.45 26.52 -5.18
CA TYR A 588 20.69 26.05 -4.55
C TYR A 588 21.20 24.81 -5.28
N THR A 589 22.48 24.78 -5.65
CA THR A 589 23.06 23.69 -6.44
C THR A 589 23.74 22.65 -5.54
N CYS A 590 23.46 21.38 -5.82
CA CYS A 590 24.14 20.24 -5.23
C CYS A 590 25.36 19.83 -6.07
N TYR A 591 26.55 20.00 -5.52
CA TYR A 591 27.82 19.65 -6.16
C TYR A 591 28.24 18.22 -5.83
N HIS A 592 27.93 17.73 -4.63
CA HIS A 592 28.17 16.34 -4.21
C HIS A 592 27.12 15.86 -3.20
N ALA A 593 27.02 14.53 -3.03
CA ALA A 593 26.18 13.93 -2.00
C ALA A 593 26.68 14.31 -0.60
N GLY A 594 25.76 14.59 0.33
CA GLY A 594 26.07 15.00 1.70
C GLY A 594 26.43 16.49 1.85
N GLN A 595 26.43 17.29 0.78
CA GLN A 595 26.63 18.74 0.89
C GLN A 595 25.51 19.36 1.73
N GLU A 596 25.88 20.14 2.75
CA GLU A 596 24.94 20.91 3.55
C GLU A 596 24.71 22.30 2.92
N ILE A 597 23.45 22.64 2.69
CA ILE A 597 23.02 23.95 2.18
C ILE A 597 22.33 24.70 3.30
N ALA A 598 22.96 25.76 3.80
CA ALA A 598 22.36 26.65 4.79
C ALA A 598 21.31 27.56 4.13
N ILE A 599 20.10 27.57 4.67
CA ILE A 599 18.97 28.37 4.20
C ILE A 599 18.70 29.50 5.18
N ARG A 600 18.66 30.73 4.67
CA ARG A 600 18.33 31.95 5.42
C ARG A 600 17.53 32.90 4.54
N ILE A 601 16.20 32.87 4.68
CA ILE A 601 15.27 33.60 3.81
C ILE A 601 14.28 34.39 4.66
N MET A 602 14.06 35.65 4.32
CA MET A 602 13.00 36.48 4.87
C MET A 602 11.70 36.27 4.07
N GLN A 603 10.63 35.85 4.74
CA GLN A 603 9.31 35.71 4.15
C GLN A 603 8.24 36.14 5.15
N ASN A 604 7.28 36.96 4.71
CA ASN A 604 6.20 37.47 5.56
C ASN A 604 6.68 38.12 6.88
N GLU A 605 7.79 38.88 6.84
CA GLU A 605 8.45 39.50 8.01
C GLU A 605 9.13 38.53 8.99
N TRP A 606 9.22 37.24 8.67
CA TRP A 606 9.94 36.23 9.46
C TRP A 606 11.20 35.77 8.72
N LEU A 607 12.33 35.73 9.45
CA LEU A 607 13.56 35.11 8.99
C LEU A 607 13.46 33.60 9.26
N HIS A 608 13.37 32.81 8.20
CA HIS A 608 13.46 31.36 8.22
C HIS A 608 14.92 30.94 8.18
N LYS A 609 15.34 30.10 9.13
CA LYS A 609 16.70 29.58 9.23
C LYS A 609 16.67 28.06 9.37
N GLY A 610 17.38 27.37 8.48
CA GLY A 610 17.53 25.91 8.50
C GLY A 610 18.63 25.47 7.56
N ALA A 611 18.72 24.15 7.30
CA ALA A 611 19.66 23.63 6.33
C ALA A 611 19.18 22.30 5.73
N LEU A 612 19.51 22.09 4.45
CA LEU A 612 19.18 20.90 3.66
C LEU A 612 20.45 20.10 3.36
N ILE A 613 20.30 18.78 3.20
CA ILE A 613 21.37 17.87 2.78
C ILE A 613 21.13 17.44 1.34
N CYS A 614 22.11 17.65 0.48
CA CYS A 614 22.08 17.22 -0.91
C CYS A 614 22.16 15.69 -1.03
N PRO A 615 21.20 15.03 -1.71
CA PRO A 615 21.32 13.63 -2.04
C PRO A 615 22.28 13.40 -3.20
N PRO A 616 22.68 12.14 -3.44
CA PRO A 616 23.30 11.77 -4.70
C PRO A 616 22.44 12.21 -5.90
N CYS A 617 23.05 12.91 -6.86
CA CYS A 617 22.35 13.38 -8.08
C CYS A 617 21.60 12.24 -8.79
N LYS A 618 22.20 11.05 -8.82
CA LYS A 618 21.63 9.88 -9.48
C LYS A 618 20.29 9.41 -8.86
N ASP A 619 20.03 9.72 -7.60
CA ASP A 619 18.82 9.25 -6.91
C ASP A 619 17.59 10.04 -7.38
N ILE A 620 17.78 11.26 -7.88
CA ILE A 620 16.68 12.15 -8.32
C ILE A 620 16.75 12.43 -9.83
N CYS A 621 17.94 12.79 -10.34
CA CYS A 621 18.10 13.35 -11.68
C CYS A 621 18.49 12.34 -12.77
N GLN A 622 18.80 11.08 -12.43
CA GLN A 622 19.38 10.14 -13.40
C GLN A 622 18.47 9.90 -14.61
N ALA A 623 17.18 9.67 -14.37
CA ALA A 623 16.21 9.40 -15.44
C ALA A 623 16.01 10.62 -16.34
N GLU A 624 15.82 11.80 -15.73
CA GLU A 624 15.58 13.06 -16.44
C GLU A 624 16.80 13.49 -17.28
N LEU A 625 18.00 13.47 -16.69
CA LEU A 625 19.23 13.82 -17.41
C LEU A 625 19.51 12.84 -18.55
N LYS A 626 19.29 11.53 -18.33
CA LYS A 626 19.47 10.53 -19.38
C LYS A 626 18.54 10.78 -20.56
N ALA A 627 17.28 11.17 -20.32
CA ALA A 627 16.34 11.54 -21.37
C ALA A 627 16.81 12.78 -22.17
N GLN A 628 17.58 13.66 -21.54
CA GLN A 628 18.21 14.83 -22.16
C GLN A 628 19.61 14.56 -22.76
N GLY A 629 20.08 13.31 -22.76
CA GLY A 629 21.44 12.96 -23.22
C GLY A 629 22.57 13.45 -22.31
N GLN A 630 22.26 13.83 -21.07
CA GLN A 630 23.22 14.24 -20.04
C GLN A 630 23.41 13.16 -18.98
N PHE A 631 24.42 13.33 -18.13
CA PHE A 631 24.69 12.46 -16.99
C PHE A 631 25.00 13.30 -15.74
N CYS A 632 24.73 12.73 -14.57
CA CYS A 632 25.13 13.35 -13.30
C CYS A 632 26.65 13.51 -13.24
N LYS A 633 27.11 14.74 -13.06
CA LYS A 633 28.53 15.05 -12.86
C LYS A 633 29.05 14.41 -11.58
N VAL A 634 30.34 14.08 -11.56
CA VAL A 634 31.03 13.61 -10.36
C VAL A 634 31.06 14.74 -9.31
N GLY A 635 31.17 14.35 -8.04
CA GLY A 635 31.31 15.29 -6.92
C GLY A 635 32.49 16.25 -7.14
N ASP A 636 32.26 17.53 -6.83
CA ASP A 636 33.22 18.62 -7.04
C ASP A 636 33.16 19.62 -5.88
N GLU A 637 34.13 20.53 -5.78
CA GLU A 637 34.12 21.59 -4.78
C GLU A 637 32.89 22.48 -4.95
N HIS A 638 32.19 22.74 -3.83
CA HIS A 638 31.06 23.65 -3.80
C HIS A 638 31.52 25.07 -3.46
N PRO A 639 30.82 26.12 -3.92
CA PRO A 639 31.12 27.49 -3.52
C PRO A 639 30.89 27.68 -2.01
N PRO A 640 31.49 28.71 -1.39
CA PRO A 640 31.27 29.00 0.03
C PRO A 640 29.81 29.34 0.31
N ALA A 641 29.35 29.13 1.55
CA ALA A 641 27.96 29.39 1.94
C ALA A 641 27.49 30.85 1.71
N THR A 642 28.41 31.80 1.55
CA THR A 642 28.13 33.20 1.21
C THR A 642 27.79 33.43 -0.27
N TYR A 643 28.00 32.43 -1.13
CA TYR A 643 27.65 32.49 -2.55
C TYR A 643 26.14 32.50 -2.77
N TYR A 644 25.40 31.75 -1.94
CA TYR A 644 23.96 31.67 -2.01
C TYR A 644 23.28 32.81 -1.24
N HIS A 645 22.03 33.10 -1.63
CA HIS A 645 21.22 34.13 -1.00
C HIS A 645 21.11 33.93 0.52
N ARG A 646 21.24 35.01 1.27
CA ARG A 646 21.20 34.98 2.74
C ARG A 646 20.66 36.28 3.30
N ASP A 647 19.48 36.20 3.89
CA ASP A 647 18.88 37.32 4.60
C ASP A 647 19.43 37.47 6.03
N ASN A 648 19.47 38.72 6.48
CA ASN A 648 19.77 39.11 7.84
C ASN A 648 18.54 39.80 8.45
N LEU A 649 18.32 39.56 9.73
CA LEU A 649 17.28 40.21 10.51
C LEU A 649 17.93 41.36 11.28
N ASP A 650 17.70 42.59 10.81
CA ASP A 650 18.24 43.79 11.43
C ASP A 650 17.22 44.40 12.40
N CYS A 651 17.55 44.35 13.69
CA CYS A 651 16.67 44.85 14.76
C CYS A 651 17.18 46.18 15.30
N GLY A 652 16.55 47.27 14.90
CA GLY A 652 16.84 48.59 15.46
C GLY A 652 16.38 48.69 16.91
N SER A 653 17.26 49.11 17.82
CA SER A 653 16.83 49.66 19.11
C SER A 653 16.03 50.93 18.83
N ALA A 654 14.76 51.00 19.25
CA ALA A 654 14.04 52.26 19.28
C ALA A 654 14.76 53.20 20.27
N GLY A 655 15.73 53.96 19.78
CA GLY A 655 16.30 55.07 20.52
C GLY A 655 15.18 56.05 20.76
N PHE A 656 14.82 56.24 22.03
CA PHE A 656 13.98 57.37 22.43
C PHE A 656 14.67 58.64 21.92
N ILE A 657 14.16 59.22 20.84
CA ILE A 657 14.46 60.61 20.50
C ILE A 657 13.75 61.43 21.58
N ILE A 658 14.48 61.68 22.68
CA ILE A 658 14.08 62.70 23.64
C ILE A 658 14.20 64.02 22.87
N ASN A 659 13.06 64.57 22.48
CA ASN A 659 12.97 65.91 21.91
C ASN A 659 13.47 66.91 22.98
N LEU A 660 14.74 67.32 22.87
CA LEU A 660 15.41 68.25 23.78
C LEU A 660 14.90 69.71 23.64
N SER A 661 13.73 69.91 23.03
CA SER A 661 13.13 71.21 22.73
C SER A 661 12.03 71.64 23.71
N LEU A 662 11.64 70.80 24.68
CA LEU A 662 10.64 71.12 25.71
C LEU A 662 11.19 71.43 27.11
N LEU A 663 12.52 71.41 27.31
CA LEU A 663 13.16 71.65 28.62
C LEU A 663 13.73 73.08 28.81
N MET A 664 13.49 74.00 27.87
CA MET A 664 14.01 75.38 27.89
C MET A 664 12.95 76.49 28.08
N ALA A 665 11.73 76.15 28.53
CA ALA A 665 10.64 77.14 28.70
C ALA A 665 10.25 77.44 30.17
N MET A 666 11.05 77.03 31.16
CA MET A 666 10.70 77.16 32.59
C MET A 666 11.81 77.78 33.47
N VAL A 667 12.63 78.70 32.94
CA VAL A 667 13.49 79.56 33.79
C VAL A 667 13.70 80.94 33.15
N VAL A 668 12.73 81.86 33.28
CA VAL A 668 12.99 83.31 33.33
C VAL A 668 11.96 83.98 34.25
N LEU A 669 12.32 84.16 35.52
CA LEU A 669 11.75 85.15 36.43
C LEU A 669 12.80 86.26 36.60
N PRO A 670 12.50 87.55 36.33
CA PRO A 670 13.43 88.62 36.65
C PRO A 670 13.23 89.08 38.10
N VAL A 671 14.35 89.17 38.82
CA VAL A 671 14.48 89.90 40.08
C VAL A 671 14.54 91.40 39.76
N VAL A 672 13.64 92.19 40.33
CA VAL A 672 13.82 93.65 40.48
C VAL A 672 13.58 94.01 41.94
N ARG A 673 14.50 94.82 42.46
CA ARG A 673 14.56 95.40 43.81
C ARG A 673 13.35 96.25 44.16
#